data_AF-A0A3D6E0L6-F1
#
_entry.id   AF-A0A3D6E0L6-F1
#
_cell.length_a   1.000
_cell.length_b   1.000
_cell.length_c   1.000
_cell.angle_alpha   90.00
_cell.angle_beta   90.00
_cell.angle_gamma   90.00
#
_symmetry.space_group_name_H-M   'P 1'
#
loop_
_entity.id
_entity.type
_entity.pdbx_description
1 polymer ?
#
loop_
_entity_poly.entity_id
_entity_poly.type
_entity_poly.pdbx_seq_one_letter_code
_entity_poly.pdbx_strand_id
1 'polypeptide(L)'
;LLQHGIDRLVIIGGDGSLSGADTFRREWLGLVAELVQTGQIDEQTACQHPALMIAGLVGSIDNDMVGTDMTIGADSALYRITEAIDAIASTAASHQRSFVVEVMGRHCGYLALMSAIAGGADYVLIPENPPPNGWEEQMCGLLRNGRAAGRRDSIVVVAEGAQDRAGNPISCDYVRQVLEERLGEDARVTILGHVQRGGTPSSFDRWMSTLLGHAAVQEVLSATPESEPQLIGIRCNRIQRVPLMQCVEQTRAVAQKIAEQEYSTAMELRGGSFTEMFEVFRAIAEASPSVTTPSQPRRLAIIHAGGLAPGMNSAVRAAVRFGLDRGHTLLGVRGSFEGLLAGRIEELTWGDVEGWAGLGGCELGTNRHIPGIEELYAVARAIETHRIEGLLIIGGWMAYKAAYQLHSERDRYPAFKIPMICLPATIDNNLPGSELSVGADSALNAIVTALDRVKQSAMAAKRCFVVETMGRYCGYLALMSGLAGGAERVYLHEEGVTLKDLQAEVERMVKAFHAGRRLYLTIRNERANPQYTTDFMCALFEEEGRGLFDVRRSVLGHFQQGGNPSPYDRILGTRLAAHCINFLSGQLASGSADGAFIGLVEGKVTLFPLGRMSEMVDWIHFRPKEQWWLELRPVVRAMAQSTLQDREN
;
A
#
# COMPACT_ATOMS: atom_id res chain seq x y z
N LEU A 1 30.67 23.68 5.68
CA LEU A 1 30.23 23.47 4.28
C LEU A 1 31.29 23.94 3.30
N LEU A 2 31.61 25.24 3.27
CA LEU A 2 32.60 25.83 2.36
C LEU A 2 34.00 25.18 2.45
N GLN A 3 34.50 24.89 3.66
CA GLN A 3 35.79 24.18 3.88
C GLN A 3 35.88 22.81 3.19
N HIS A 4 34.74 22.20 2.85
CA HIS A 4 34.66 20.90 2.18
C HIS A 4 34.14 21.01 0.74
N GLY A 5 34.03 22.22 0.19
CA GLY A 5 33.53 22.43 -1.17
C GLY A 5 32.04 22.14 -1.34
N ILE A 6 31.24 22.26 -0.27
CA ILE A 6 29.81 21.89 -0.27
C ILE A 6 28.94 23.14 -0.44
N ASP A 7 28.25 23.22 -1.58
CA ASP A 7 27.26 24.24 -1.96
C ASP A 7 25.89 23.62 -2.33
N ARG A 8 25.76 22.30 -2.12
CA ARG A 8 24.64 21.47 -2.56
C ARG A 8 24.18 20.60 -1.39
N LEU A 9 22.92 20.74 -0.98
CA LEU A 9 22.35 20.05 0.17
C LEU A 9 21.08 19.29 -0.20
N VAL A 10 21.02 18.03 0.23
CA VAL A 10 19.76 17.27 0.30
C VAL A 10 19.33 17.23 1.75
N ILE A 11 18.15 17.76 2.04
CA ILE A 11 17.61 17.87 3.40
C ILE A 11 16.48 16.85 3.57
N ILE A 12 16.59 15.99 4.58
CA ILE A 12 15.57 14.98 4.90
C ILE A 12 14.99 15.32 6.27
N GLY A 13 13.70 15.65 6.32
CA GLY A 13 13.05 15.99 7.59
C GLY A 13 11.59 16.41 7.42
N GLY A 14 10.99 16.91 8.50
CA GLY A 14 9.63 17.46 8.50
C GLY A 14 9.56 18.89 7.96
N ASP A 15 8.38 19.48 8.07
CA ASP A 15 8.06 20.85 7.67
C ASP A 15 9.04 21.91 8.25
N GLY A 16 9.39 21.78 9.53
CA GLY A 16 10.30 22.70 10.22
C GLY A 16 11.73 22.65 9.69
N SER A 17 12.24 21.46 9.41
CA SER A 17 13.58 21.27 8.83
C SER A 17 13.67 21.87 7.42
N LEU A 18 12.63 21.64 6.60
CA LEU A 18 12.55 22.15 5.23
C LEU A 18 12.38 23.68 5.21
N SER A 19 11.59 24.23 6.12
CA SER A 19 11.46 25.68 6.30
C SER A 19 12.79 26.33 6.68
N GLY A 20 13.50 25.76 7.67
CA GLY A 20 14.80 26.27 8.10
C GLY A 20 15.87 26.17 7.02
N ALA A 21 15.81 25.15 6.17
CA ALA A 21 16.70 25.00 5.02
C ALA A 21 16.51 26.13 3.99
N ASP A 22 15.26 26.52 3.68
CA ASP A 22 15.04 27.65 2.77
C ASP A 22 15.46 28.98 3.38
N THR A 23 15.26 29.19 4.69
CA THR A 23 15.81 30.37 5.40
C THR A 23 17.33 30.42 5.25
N PHE A 24 18.02 29.31 5.54
CA PHE A 24 19.47 29.22 5.42
C PHE A 24 19.97 29.50 4.00
N ARG A 25 19.22 29.04 2.98
CA ARG A 25 19.50 29.36 1.57
C ARG A 25 19.39 30.85 1.26
N ARG A 26 18.32 31.50 1.71
CA ARG A 26 18.10 32.94 1.47
C ARG A 26 19.18 33.79 2.11
N GLU A 27 19.66 33.38 3.28
CA GLU A 27 20.71 34.07 4.03
C GLU A 27 22.13 33.74 3.56
N TRP A 28 22.30 32.73 2.70
CA TRP A 28 23.61 32.20 2.27
C TRP A 28 24.59 33.28 1.81
N LEU A 29 24.17 34.18 0.91
CA LEU A 29 25.05 35.23 0.38
C LEU A 29 25.53 36.19 1.47
N GLY A 30 24.66 36.54 2.43
CA GLY A 30 25.01 37.38 3.55
C GLY A 30 26.03 36.71 4.48
N LEU A 31 25.80 35.42 4.77
CA LEU A 31 26.70 34.61 5.59
C LEU A 31 28.07 34.42 4.93
N VAL A 32 28.12 34.15 3.63
CA VAL A 32 29.38 34.03 2.89
C VAL A 32 30.15 35.37 2.90
N ALA A 33 29.46 36.50 2.70
CA ALA A 33 30.09 37.82 2.75
C ALA A 33 30.68 38.14 4.14
N GLU A 34 29.99 37.78 5.22
CA GLU A 34 30.49 37.92 6.59
C GLU A 34 31.75 37.08 6.84
N LEU A 35 31.78 35.84 6.33
CA LEU A 35 32.94 34.96 6.46
C LEU A 35 34.18 35.49 5.72
N VAL A 36 33.99 36.14 4.57
CA VAL A 36 35.08 36.84 3.86
C VAL A 36 35.57 38.03 4.69
N GLN A 37 34.65 38.86 5.20
CA GLN A 37 35.01 40.05 6.01
C GLN A 37 35.77 39.70 7.29
N THR A 38 35.39 38.61 7.93
CA THR A 38 36.05 38.11 9.16
C THR A 38 37.35 37.34 8.89
N GLY A 39 37.72 37.15 7.61
CA GLY A 39 38.93 36.44 7.20
C GLY A 39 38.90 34.94 7.44
N GLN A 40 37.70 34.35 7.63
CA GLN A 40 37.55 32.90 7.83
C GLN A 40 37.63 32.13 6.51
N ILE A 41 37.32 32.77 5.38
CA ILE A 41 37.46 32.22 4.02
C ILE A 41 38.05 33.29 3.08
N ASP A 42 38.60 32.88 1.94
CA ASP A 42 39.07 33.78 0.89
C ASP A 42 37.96 34.14 -0.13
N GLU A 43 38.19 35.19 -0.91
CA GLU A 43 37.27 35.63 -1.97
C GLU A 43 37.09 34.56 -3.07
N GLN A 44 38.11 33.73 -3.28
CA GLN A 44 38.06 32.66 -4.28
C GLN A 44 37.07 31.56 -3.89
N THR A 45 37.09 31.12 -2.63
CA THR A 45 36.12 30.15 -2.08
C THR A 45 34.70 30.72 -2.12
N ALA A 46 34.53 32.01 -1.81
CA ALA A 46 33.24 32.68 -1.93
C ALA A 46 32.72 32.68 -3.38
N CYS A 47 33.57 32.99 -4.35
CA CYS A 47 33.22 32.96 -5.78
C CYS A 47 32.85 31.57 -6.29
N GLN A 48 33.45 30.51 -5.73
CA GLN A 48 33.14 29.12 -6.09
C GLN A 48 31.78 28.66 -5.58
N HIS A 49 31.20 29.34 -4.57
CA HIS A 49 29.97 28.94 -3.90
C HIS A 49 28.94 30.09 -3.88
N PRO A 50 28.51 30.59 -5.07
CA PRO A 50 27.68 31.79 -5.19
C PRO A 50 26.24 31.59 -4.71
N ALA A 51 25.80 30.34 -4.54
CA ALA A 51 24.47 30.01 -4.05
C ALA A 51 24.51 28.68 -3.31
N LEU A 52 23.47 28.44 -2.51
CA LEU A 52 23.21 27.15 -1.89
C LEU A 52 22.07 26.48 -2.64
N MET A 53 22.32 25.33 -3.26
CA MET A 53 21.29 24.55 -3.96
C MET A 53 20.72 23.50 -3.02
N ILE A 54 19.39 23.45 -2.92
CA ILE A 54 18.68 22.59 -1.96
C ILE A 54 17.63 21.75 -2.67
N ALA A 55 17.60 20.45 -2.33
CA ALA A 55 16.42 19.61 -2.53
C ALA A 55 15.92 19.07 -1.17
N GLY A 56 14.61 19.06 -0.99
CA GLY A 56 13.94 18.59 0.22
C GLY A 56 13.30 17.22 0.04
N LEU A 57 13.47 16.34 1.02
CA LEU A 57 12.75 15.09 1.19
C LEU A 57 11.97 15.13 2.49
N VAL A 58 10.73 14.62 2.46
CA VAL A 58 9.87 14.61 3.64
C VAL A 58 10.07 13.31 4.42
N GLY A 59 10.77 13.42 5.55
CA GLY A 59 10.88 12.37 6.56
C GLY A 59 9.93 12.65 7.71
N SER A 60 8.72 12.09 7.66
CA SER A 60 7.66 12.27 8.65
C SER A 60 6.81 11.01 8.72
N ILE A 61 6.37 10.63 9.92
CA ILE A 61 5.39 9.54 10.06
C ILE A 61 3.95 10.04 9.93
N ASP A 62 3.72 11.34 10.10
CA ASP A 62 2.37 11.90 10.27
C ASP A 62 1.63 12.04 8.93
N ASN A 63 2.34 11.89 7.80
CA ASN A 63 1.85 12.18 6.45
C ASN A 63 1.18 13.55 6.32
N ASP A 64 1.83 14.55 6.89
CA ASP A 64 1.30 15.88 7.11
C ASP A 64 1.70 16.91 6.05
N MET A 65 2.67 16.59 5.19
CA MET A 65 3.18 17.50 4.16
C MET A 65 2.38 17.45 2.86
N VAL A 66 1.85 18.60 2.44
CA VAL A 66 1.19 18.76 1.14
C VAL A 66 2.24 18.75 0.01
N GLY A 67 1.91 18.10 -1.11
CA GLY A 67 2.77 18.00 -2.29
C GLY A 67 3.32 16.60 -2.55
N THR A 68 3.21 15.70 -1.56
CA THR A 68 3.48 14.27 -1.69
C THR A 68 2.26 13.47 -1.19
N ASP A 69 1.93 12.37 -1.84
CA ASP A 69 0.85 11.47 -1.42
C ASP A 69 1.26 10.65 -0.19
N MET A 70 2.58 10.43 -0.04
CA MET A 70 3.17 9.65 1.04
C MET A 70 4.50 10.26 1.48
N THR A 71 4.76 10.26 2.78
CA THR A 71 5.99 10.74 3.43
C THR A 71 6.82 9.57 3.93
N ILE A 72 8.15 9.73 3.96
CA ILE A 72 9.06 8.64 4.35
C ILE A 72 8.83 8.33 5.84
N GLY A 73 8.38 7.11 6.12
CA GLY A 73 8.19 6.56 7.46
C GLY A 73 6.72 6.35 7.86
N ALA A 74 5.78 6.97 7.14
CA ALA A 74 4.37 6.91 7.50
C ALA A 74 3.73 5.54 7.23
N ASP A 75 4.12 4.83 6.17
CA ASP A 75 3.68 3.44 5.95
C ASP A 75 4.26 2.49 7.04
N SER A 76 5.53 2.69 7.42
CA SER A 76 6.16 1.95 8.51
C SER A 76 5.47 2.18 9.85
N ALA A 77 5.10 3.44 10.16
CA ALA A 77 4.35 3.78 11.35
C ALA A 77 2.95 3.14 11.35
N LEU A 78 2.25 3.20 10.23
CA LEU A 78 0.96 2.55 10.03
C LEU A 78 1.04 1.03 10.25
N TYR A 79 2.14 0.41 9.84
CA TYR A 79 2.45 -0.98 10.14
C TYR A 79 2.53 -1.26 11.65
N ARG A 80 3.27 -0.42 12.41
CA ARG A 80 3.38 -0.55 13.86
C ARG A 80 2.03 -0.39 14.57
N ILE A 81 1.23 0.59 14.12
CA ILE A 81 -0.10 0.85 14.68
C ILE A 81 -1.03 -0.34 14.41
N THR A 82 -1.04 -0.84 13.17
CA THR A 82 -1.90 -1.96 12.78
C THR A 82 -1.53 -3.24 13.53
N GLU A 83 -0.23 -3.53 13.71
CA GLU A 83 0.21 -4.66 14.53
C GLU A 83 -0.23 -4.54 16.00
N ALA A 84 -0.19 -3.33 16.56
CA ALA A 84 -0.67 -3.09 17.91
C ALA A 84 -2.19 -3.27 18.02
N ILE A 85 -2.96 -2.78 17.04
CA ILE A 85 -4.41 -2.99 16.99
C ILE A 85 -4.74 -4.48 16.87
N ASP A 86 -4.07 -5.22 15.98
CA ASP A 86 -4.26 -6.67 15.83
C ASP A 86 -3.95 -7.42 17.15
N ALA A 87 -2.88 -7.03 17.84
CA ALA A 87 -2.51 -7.61 19.13
C ALA A 87 -3.57 -7.31 20.21
N ILE A 88 -4.10 -6.08 20.25
CA ILE A 88 -5.15 -5.66 21.18
C ILE A 88 -6.46 -6.39 20.89
N ALA A 89 -6.87 -6.50 19.62
CA ALA A 89 -8.12 -7.12 19.19
C ALA A 89 -8.25 -8.56 19.72
N SER A 90 -7.16 -9.33 19.72
CA SER A 90 -7.14 -10.69 20.27
C SER A 90 -7.52 -10.75 21.77
N THR A 91 -7.07 -9.75 22.55
CA THR A 91 -7.36 -9.63 23.98
C THR A 91 -8.74 -9.03 24.20
N ALA A 92 -9.13 -8.06 23.38
CA ALA A 92 -10.41 -7.39 23.44
C ALA A 92 -11.56 -8.37 23.19
N ALA A 93 -11.46 -9.18 22.13
CA ALA A 93 -12.46 -10.19 21.77
C ALA A 93 -12.62 -11.27 22.86
N SER A 94 -11.56 -11.60 23.58
CA SER A 94 -11.57 -12.61 24.65
C SER A 94 -12.31 -12.15 25.91
N HIS A 95 -12.28 -10.85 26.22
CA HIS A 95 -12.89 -10.27 27.42
C HIS A 95 -14.12 -9.39 27.14
N GLN A 96 -14.55 -9.30 25.89
CA GLN A 96 -15.61 -8.40 25.41
C GLN A 96 -15.39 -6.92 25.79
N ARG A 97 -14.13 -6.48 25.77
CA ARG A 97 -13.73 -5.14 26.22
C ARG A 97 -13.75 -4.11 25.11
N SER A 98 -13.84 -2.86 25.54
CA SER A 98 -13.66 -1.69 24.68
C SER A 98 -12.24 -1.15 24.85
N PHE A 99 -11.60 -0.78 23.74
CA PHE A 99 -10.26 -0.21 23.74
C PHE A 99 -10.26 1.15 23.04
N VAL A 100 -9.60 2.11 23.67
CA VAL A 100 -9.30 3.43 23.11
C VAL A 100 -7.81 3.44 22.80
N VAL A 101 -7.45 3.59 21.53
CA VAL A 101 -6.06 3.53 21.06
C VAL A 101 -5.63 4.92 20.59
N GLU A 102 -4.61 5.48 21.24
CA GLU A 102 -4.02 6.76 20.85
C GLU A 102 -2.93 6.55 19.80
N VAL A 103 -3.05 7.29 18.70
CA VAL A 103 -2.16 7.24 17.54
C VAL A 103 -1.50 8.60 17.34
N MET A 104 -0.21 8.60 16.99
CA MET A 104 0.52 9.83 16.68
C MET A 104 -0.05 10.48 15.43
N GLY A 105 0.27 11.75 15.26
CA GLY A 105 -0.20 12.51 14.11
C GLY A 105 -0.17 14.01 14.32
N ARG A 106 0.12 14.49 15.54
CA ARG A 106 0.16 15.90 15.95
C ARG A 106 -1.05 16.73 15.49
N HIS A 107 -1.08 17.17 14.23
CA HIS A 107 -2.17 17.94 13.61
C HIS A 107 -2.76 17.27 12.36
N CYS A 108 -2.47 15.98 12.16
CA CYS A 108 -2.84 15.18 11.01
C CYS A 108 -3.52 13.88 11.47
N GLY A 109 -4.72 13.62 10.96
CA GLY A 109 -5.49 12.42 11.24
C GLY A 109 -5.17 11.24 10.33
N TYR A 110 -4.19 11.35 9.42
CA TYR A 110 -3.87 10.32 8.44
C TYR A 110 -3.61 8.94 9.08
N LEU A 111 -2.70 8.88 10.05
CA LEU A 111 -2.37 7.63 10.74
C LEU A 111 -3.59 7.07 11.48
N ALA A 112 -4.37 7.91 12.16
CA ALA A 112 -5.56 7.49 12.87
C ALA A 112 -6.65 6.94 11.92
N LEU A 113 -6.96 7.64 10.83
CA LEU A 113 -7.96 7.20 9.86
C LEU A 113 -7.54 5.90 9.16
N MET A 114 -6.31 5.86 8.64
CA MET A 114 -5.84 4.70 7.89
C MET A 114 -5.68 3.47 8.79
N SER A 115 -5.22 3.65 10.03
CA SER A 115 -5.16 2.55 11.01
C SER A 115 -6.53 2.10 11.49
N ALA A 116 -7.51 3.01 11.60
CA ALA A 116 -8.89 2.63 11.90
C ALA A 116 -9.47 1.74 10.79
N ILE A 117 -9.22 2.08 9.52
CA ILE A 117 -9.66 1.28 8.37
C ILE A 117 -8.93 -0.07 8.32
N ALA A 118 -7.60 -0.06 8.43
CA ALA A 118 -6.76 -1.26 8.37
C ALA A 118 -6.98 -2.20 9.57
N GLY A 119 -7.17 -1.64 10.76
CA GLY A 119 -7.42 -2.37 12.00
C GLY A 119 -8.88 -2.79 12.17
N GLY A 120 -9.80 -2.30 11.33
CA GLY A 120 -11.22 -2.57 11.45
C GLY A 120 -11.86 -1.92 12.69
N ALA A 121 -11.35 -0.77 13.11
CA ALA A 121 -11.88 0.00 14.23
C ALA A 121 -13.32 0.48 13.97
N ASP A 122 -14.01 0.79 15.06
CA ASP A 122 -15.44 1.08 15.05
C ASP A 122 -15.75 2.57 15.04
N TYR A 123 -14.80 3.37 15.52
CA TYR A 123 -14.90 4.82 15.53
C TYR A 123 -13.50 5.44 15.45
N VAL A 124 -13.41 6.60 14.80
CA VAL A 124 -12.15 7.35 14.67
C VAL A 124 -12.38 8.82 14.97
N LEU A 125 -11.45 9.41 15.71
CA LEU A 125 -11.43 10.84 16.03
C LEU A 125 -10.19 11.48 15.39
N ILE A 126 -10.42 12.41 14.45
CA ILE A 126 -9.37 13.10 13.69
C ILE A 126 -9.53 14.63 13.77
N PRO A 127 -8.42 15.40 13.75
CA PRO A 127 -8.49 16.87 13.78
C PRO A 127 -9.12 17.49 12.54
N GLU A 128 -9.03 16.86 11.37
CA GLU A 128 -9.57 17.41 10.11
C GLU A 128 -11.09 17.35 10.03
N ASN A 129 -11.73 16.43 10.77
CA ASN A 129 -13.18 16.37 10.89
C ASN A 129 -13.61 16.14 12.35
N PRO A 130 -13.56 17.19 13.19
CA PRO A 130 -14.01 17.14 14.57
C PRO A 130 -15.46 16.67 14.70
N PRO A 131 -15.75 15.81 15.69
CA PRO A 131 -17.07 15.25 15.84
C PRO A 131 -18.09 16.35 16.22
N PRO A 132 -19.36 16.26 15.75
CA PRO A 132 -20.39 17.24 16.05
C PRO A 132 -20.84 17.18 17.52
N ASN A 133 -21.61 18.17 17.97
CA ASN A 133 -22.21 18.12 19.32
C ASN A 133 -23.09 16.87 19.49
N GLY A 134 -22.94 16.19 20.63
CA GLY A 134 -23.68 14.94 20.92
C GLY A 134 -23.06 13.68 20.29
N TRP A 135 -21.82 13.79 19.76
CA TRP A 135 -21.09 12.66 19.20
C TRP A 135 -20.86 11.52 20.19
N GLU A 136 -20.82 11.81 21.50
CA GLU A 136 -20.67 10.79 22.53
C GLU A 136 -21.82 9.79 22.47
N GLU A 137 -23.05 10.28 22.26
CA GLU A 137 -24.23 9.43 22.14
C GLU A 137 -24.24 8.68 20.80
N GLN A 138 -23.83 9.36 19.73
CA GLN A 138 -23.70 8.74 18.41
C GLN A 138 -22.69 7.59 18.45
N MET A 139 -21.50 7.82 19.00
CA MET A 139 -20.45 6.80 19.17
C MET A 139 -20.98 5.63 20.01
N CYS A 140 -21.57 5.90 21.17
CA CYS A 140 -22.11 4.84 22.02
C CYS A 140 -23.22 4.05 21.32
N GLY A 141 -24.10 4.72 20.56
CA GLY A 141 -25.11 4.08 19.73
C GLY A 141 -24.51 3.15 18.67
N LEU A 142 -23.47 3.60 17.98
CA LEU A 142 -22.75 2.81 16.96
C LEU A 142 -22.13 1.54 17.55
N LEU A 143 -21.45 1.67 18.70
CA LEU A 143 -20.82 0.53 19.37
C LEU A 143 -21.87 -0.46 19.88
N ARG A 144 -22.96 0.04 20.49
CA ARG A 144 -24.08 -0.78 20.97
C ARG A 144 -24.73 -1.57 19.83
N ASN A 145 -24.98 -0.93 18.69
CA ASN A 145 -25.53 -1.58 17.50
C ASN A 145 -24.57 -2.63 16.95
N GLY A 146 -23.27 -2.33 16.94
CA GLY A 146 -22.23 -3.27 16.56
C GLY A 146 -22.25 -4.55 17.41
N ARG A 147 -22.32 -4.41 18.73
CA ARG A 147 -22.44 -5.56 19.65
C ARG A 147 -23.72 -6.34 19.44
N ALA A 148 -24.85 -5.65 19.24
CA ALA A 148 -26.12 -6.30 18.92
C ALA A 148 -26.06 -7.11 17.61
N ALA A 149 -25.24 -6.67 16.65
CA ALA A 149 -24.97 -7.38 15.40
C ALA A 149 -23.92 -8.51 15.52
N GLY A 150 -23.45 -8.82 16.74
CA GLY A 150 -22.55 -9.96 17.01
C GLY A 150 -21.08 -9.58 17.24
N ARG A 151 -20.73 -8.29 17.27
CA ARG A 151 -19.37 -7.83 17.54
C ARG A 151 -18.95 -8.12 18.98
N ARG A 152 -17.73 -8.65 19.16
CA ARG A 152 -17.24 -9.09 20.47
C ARG A 152 -16.44 -8.01 21.20
N ASP A 153 -15.70 -7.21 20.47
CA ASP A 153 -14.86 -6.12 20.97
C ASP A 153 -15.28 -4.78 20.38
N SER A 154 -14.74 -3.70 20.93
CA SER A 154 -14.88 -2.37 20.32
C SER A 154 -13.57 -1.61 20.40
N ILE A 155 -13.14 -1.02 19.28
CA ILE A 155 -11.90 -0.28 19.17
C ILE A 155 -12.21 1.12 18.66
N VAL A 156 -11.85 2.12 19.45
CA VAL A 156 -11.92 3.54 19.10
C VAL A 156 -10.50 4.06 18.90
N VAL A 157 -10.20 4.58 17.72
CA VAL A 157 -8.88 5.17 17.42
C VAL A 157 -8.95 6.69 17.59
N VAL A 158 -8.01 7.25 18.33
CA VAL A 158 -7.96 8.68 18.63
C VAL A 158 -6.61 9.22 18.16
N ALA A 159 -6.65 10.21 17.26
CA ALA A 159 -5.44 10.95 16.90
C ALA A 159 -4.96 11.81 18.08
N GLU A 160 -3.65 11.96 18.26
CA GLU A 160 -3.04 12.87 19.24
C GLU A 160 -3.61 14.30 19.18
N GLY A 161 -3.91 14.76 17.95
CA GLY A 161 -4.50 16.07 17.69
C GLY A 161 -6.02 16.13 17.73
N ALA A 162 -6.72 15.08 18.17
CA ALA A 162 -8.18 15.06 18.17
C ALA A 162 -8.76 16.19 19.04
N GLN A 163 -9.76 16.88 18.51
CA GLN A 163 -10.43 17.99 19.16
C GLN A 163 -11.92 18.01 18.79
N ASP A 164 -12.73 18.67 19.60
CA ASP A 164 -14.13 18.97 19.29
C ASP A 164 -14.27 20.21 18.39
N ARG A 165 -15.49 20.54 17.97
CA ARG A 165 -15.77 21.73 17.14
C ARG A 165 -15.60 23.06 17.88
N ALA A 166 -15.46 23.05 19.19
CA ALA A 166 -15.13 24.23 19.99
C ALA A 166 -13.60 24.41 20.15
N GLY A 167 -12.79 23.47 19.65
CA GLY A 167 -11.33 23.49 19.76
C GLY A 167 -10.80 22.89 21.07
N ASN A 168 -11.64 22.23 21.86
CA ASN A 168 -11.19 21.54 23.07
C ASN A 168 -10.56 20.19 22.67
N PRO A 169 -9.38 19.84 23.21
CA PRO A 169 -8.77 18.53 22.97
C PRO A 169 -9.65 17.39 23.46
N ILE A 170 -9.76 16.33 22.65
CA ILE A 170 -10.45 15.09 23.03
C ILE A 170 -9.39 14.06 23.44
N SER A 171 -9.23 13.85 24.76
CA SER A 171 -8.27 12.88 25.28
C SER A 171 -8.81 11.45 25.25
N CYS A 172 -7.92 10.46 25.16
CA CYS A 172 -8.31 9.05 25.25
C CYS A 172 -8.99 8.71 26.58
N ASP A 173 -8.59 9.36 27.67
CA ASP A 173 -9.23 9.19 28.98
C ASP A 173 -10.67 9.72 29.01
N TYR A 174 -10.96 10.83 28.32
CA TYR A 174 -12.34 11.32 28.18
C TYR A 174 -13.19 10.32 27.39
N VAL A 175 -12.69 9.81 26.26
CA VAL A 175 -13.38 8.77 25.47
C VAL A 175 -13.64 7.53 26.31
N ARG A 176 -12.66 7.07 27.11
CA ARG A 176 -12.83 5.94 28.03
C ARG A 176 -13.95 6.19 29.04
N GLN A 177 -13.98 7.35 29.69
CA GLN A 177 -15.04 7.72 30.64
C GLN A 177 -16.42 7.69 29.99
N VAL A 178 -16.55 8.24 28.78
CA VAL A 178 -17.80 8.22 28.02
C VAL A 178 -18.29 6.78 27.78
N LEU A 179 -17.38 5.87 27.41
CA LEU A 179 -17.71 4.45 27.20
C LEU A 179 -18.13 3.76 28.50
N GLU A 180 -17.41 3.98 29.61
CA GLU A 180 -17.72 3.42 30.92
C GLU A 180 -19.08 3.91 31.44
N GLU A 181 -19.35 5.21 31.35
CA GLU A 181 -20.56 5.84 31.89
C GLU A 181 -21.82 5.50 31.07
N ARG A 182 -21.73 5.49 29.73
CA ARG A 182 -22.91 5.37 28.85
C ARG A 182 -23.19 3.95 28.38
N LEU A 183 -22.16 3.10 28.28
CA LEU A 183 -22.30 1.69 27.87
C LEU A 183 -22.18 0.72 29.05
N GLY A 184 -21.58 1.14 30.18
CA GLY A 184 -21.32 0.25 31.31
C GLY A 184 -20.26 -0.80 31.01
N GLU A 185 -19.39 -0.55 30.03
CA GLU A 185 -18.37 -1.49 29.55
C GLU A 185 -17.00 -1.25 30.20
N ASP A 186 -16.21 -2.31 30.39
CA ASP A 186 -14.80 -2.20 30.81
C ASP A 186 -13.97 -1.68 29.63
N ALA A 187 -13.61 -0.39 29.69
CA ALA A 187 -12.84 0.29 28.66
C ALA A 187 -11.38 0.49 29.08
N ARG A 188 -10.45 0.31 28.13
CA ARG A 188 -9.00 0.44 28.37
C ARG A 188 -8.36 1.40 27.39
N VAL A 189 -7.43 2.22 27.88
CA VAL A 189 -6.65 3.14 27.05
C VAL A 189 -5.29 2.51 26.74
N THR A 190 -4.87 2.58 25.49
CA THR A 190 -3.51 2.23 25.06
C THR A 190 -2.92 3.39 24.27
N ILE A 191 -1.91 4.04 24.85
CA ILE A 191 -1.14 5.08 24.17
C ILE A 191 0.09 4.43 23.54
N LEU A 192 0.10 4.32 22.21
CA LEU A 192 1.19 3.63 21.50
C LEU A 192 2.53 4.38 21.59
N GLY A 193 2.46 5.73 21.61
CA GLY A 193 3.64 6.58 21.72
C GLY A 193 4.70 6.28 20.66
N HIS A 194 5.97 6.29 21.07
CA HIS A 194 7.14 6.25 20.18
C HIS A 194 7.39 4.91 19.49
N VAL A 195 6.66 3.83 19.83
CA VAL A 195 6.75 2.56 19.08
C VAL A 195 6.45 2.78 17.60
N GLN A 196 5.60 3.76 17.29
CA GLN A 196 5.22 4.17 15.94
C GLN A 196 6.37 4.74 15.11
N ARG A 197 7.44 5.23 15.75
CA ARG A 197 8.66 5.76 15.09
C ARG A 197 9.78 4.73 14.99
N GLY A 198 9.62 3.58 15.64
CA GLY A 198 10.64 2.54 15.74
C GLY A 198 10.38 1.36 14.80
N GLY A 199 11.27 0.36 14.89
CA GLY A 199 11.21 -0.84 14.06
C GLY A 199 11.92 -0.69 12.73
N THR A 200 11.78 -1.71 11.89
CA THR A 200 12.41 -1.76 10.58
C THR A 200 11.47 -1.15 9.53
N PRO A 201 11.97 -0.34 8.57
CA PRO A 201 11.13 0.21 7.52
C PRO A 201 10.41 -0.86 6.71
N SER A 202 9.14 -0.60 6.37
CA SER A 202 8.33 -1.44 5.48
C SER A 202 8.95 -1.52 4.09
N SER A 203 8.50 -2.47 3.26
CA SER A 203 8.98 -2.53 1.87
C SER A 203 8.68 -1.23 1.12
N PHE A 204 7.51 -0.64 1.35
CA PHE A 204 7.09 0.62 0.73
C PHE A 204 8.05 1.76 1.05
N ASP A 205 8.31 2.02 2.33
CA ASP A 205 9.21 3.09 2.75
C ASP A 205 10.64 2.87 2.25
N ARG A 206 11.11 1.63 2.12
CA ARG A 206 12.45 1.34 1.58
C ARG A 206 12.57 1.67 0.11
N TRP A 207 11.68 1.13 -0.73
CA TRP A 207 11.80 1.37 -2.17
C TRP A 207 11.47 2.82 -2.51
N MET A 208 10.45 3.42 -1.88
CA MET A 208 10.07 4.81 -2.11
C MET A 208 11.21 5.76 -1.73
N SER A 209 11.77 5.64 -0.53
CA SER A 209 12.87 6.52 -0.09
C SER A 209 14.12 6.36 -0.97
N THR A 210 14.40 5.16 -1.47
CA THR A 210 15.50 4.92 -2.42
C THR A 210 15.28 5.68 -3.73
N LEU A 211 14.06 5.65 -4.28
CA LEU A 211 13.70 6.41 -5.48
C LEU A 211 13.80 7.92 -5.25
N LEU A 212 13.25 8.41 -4.14
CA LEU A 212 13.27 9.82 -3.78
C LEU A 212 14.69 10.33 -3.56
N GLY A 213 15.54 9.55 -2.89
CA GLY A 213 16.96 9.87 -2.70
C GLY A 213 17.70 9.97 -4.03
N HIS A 214 17.49 9.01 -4.94
CA HIS A 214 18.07 9.05 -6.28
C HIS A 214 17.64 10.32 -7.04
N ALA A 215 16.35 10.65 -7.01
CA ALA A 215 15.81 11.83 -7.68
C ALA A 215 16.29 13.15 -7.05
N ALA A 216 16.44 13.22 -5.73
CA ALA A 216 16.97 14.39 -5.04
C ALA A 216 18.43 14.67 -5.41
N VAL A 217 19.25 13.62 -5.56
CA VAL A 217 20.63 13.78 -6.05
C VAL A 217 20.63 14.34 -7.47
N GLN A 218 19.80 13.79 -8.36
CA GLN A 218 19.68 14.31 -9.72
C GLN A 218 19.25 15.78 -9.73
N GLU A 219 18.29 16.15 -8.89
CA GLU A 219 17.80 17.52 -8.78
C GLU A 219 18.92 18.50 -8.42
N VAL A 220 19.65 18.22 -7.35
CA VAL A 220 20.69 19.11 -6.84
C VAL A 220 21.90 19.19 -7.78
N LEU A 221 22.17 18.11 -8.54
CA LEU A 221 23.20 18.13 -9.59
C LEU A 221 22.79 18.98 -10.79
N SER A 222 21.50 19.01 -11.14
CA SER A 222 20.98 19.84 -12.24
C SER A 222 20.69 21.29 -11.84
N ALA A 223 20.60 21.60 -10.54
CA ALA A 223 20.26 22.91 -10.04
C ALA A 223 21.33 23.97 -10.36
N THR A 224 20.85 25.13 -10.79
CA THR A 224 21.62 26.37 -10.99
C THR A 224 21.36 27.36 -9.85
N PRO A 225 22.16 28.44 -9.70
CA PRO A 225 21.92 29.48 -8.69
C PRO A 225 20.52 30.12 -8.73
N GLU A 226 19.89 30.14 -9.90
CA GLU A 226 18.53 30.68 -10.12
C GLU A 226 17.43 29.64 -9.89
N SER A 227 17.79 28.37 -9.71
CA SER A 227 16.82 27.29 -9.53
C SER A 227 16.09 27.41 -8.19
N GLU A 228 14.76 27.27 -8.22
CA GLU A 228 13.95 27.26 -7.01
C GLU A 228 14.13 25.91 -6.27
N PRO A 229 14.27 25.90 -4.93
CA PRO A 229 14.35 24.66 -4.16
C PRO A 229 13.12 23.78 -4.38
N GLN A 230 13.37 22.52 -4.71
CA GLN A 230 12.32 21.54 -4.95
C GLN A 230 12.17 20.61 -3.75
N LEU A 231 10.91 20.30 -3.41
CA LEU A 231 10.54 19.15 -2.62
C LEU A 231 10.34 17.96 -3.57
N ILE A 232 11.03 16.87 -3.29
CA ILE A 232 10.93 15.62 -4.05
C ILE A 232 10.03 14.68 -3.27
N GLY A 233 8.88 14.38 -3.85
CA GLY A 233 7.86 13.51 -3.28
C GLY A 233 7.37 12.49 -4.30
N ILE A 234 6.38 11.70 -3.88
CA ILE A 234 5.63 10.86 -4.80
C ILE A 234 4.23 11.43 -4.98
N ARG A 235 3.73 11.44 -6.22
CA ARG A 235 2.33 11.68 -6.51
C ARG A 235 1.90 10.68 -7.57
N CYS A 236 0.74 10.06 -7.39
CA CYS A 236 0.21 9.12 -8.38
C CYS A 236 1.19 7.98 -8.69
N ASN A 237 1.94 7.53 -7.67
CA ASN A 237 2.99 6.49 -7.79
C ASN A 237 4.12 6.85 -8.78
N ARG A 238 4.40 8.14 -8.97
CA ARG A 238 5.51 8.68 -9.75
C ARG A 238 6.25 9.75 -8.95
N ILE A 239 7.53 9.97 -9.27
CA ILE A 239 8.34 11.00 -8.64
C ILE A 239 7.83 12.36 -9.11
N GLN A 240 7.55 13.25 -8.15
CA GLN A 240 7.13 14.61 -8.40
C GLN A 240 8.14 15.59 -7.77
N ARG A 241 8.40 16.68 -8.49
CA ARG A 241 9.16 17.85 -8.03
C ARG A 241 8.18 19.00 -7.88
N VAL A 242 8.12 19.60 -6.70
CA VAL A 242 7.22 20.71 -6.39
C VAL A 242 8.02 21.80 -5.68
N PRO A 243 7.76 23.10 -5.94
CA PRO A 243 8.36 24.18 -5.17
C PRO A 243 8.24 23.96 -3.66
N LEU A 244 9.37 23.91 -2.97
CA LEU A 244 9.44 23.54 -1.55
C LEU A 244 8.59 24.45 -0.68
N MET A 245 8.69 25.77 -0.90
CA MET A 245 7.98 26.74 -0.07
C MET A 245 6.47 26.73 -0.31
N GLN A 246 6.04 26.42 -1.54
CA GLN A 246 4.62 26.23 -1.83
C GLN A 246 4.04 25.07 -1.00
N CYS A 247 4.77 23.95 -0.89
CA CYS A 247 4.37 22.81 -0.07
C CYS A 247 4.26 23.16 1.43
N VAL A 248 5.24 23.90 1.95
CA VAL A 248 5.25 24.36 3.35
C VAL A 248 4.07 25.28 3.64
N GLU A 249 3.79 26.25 2.76
CA GLU A 249 2.68 27.19 2.91
C GLU A 249 1.32 26.48 2.87
N GLN A 250 1.13 25.56 1.92
CA GLN A 250 -0.09 24.76 1.81
C GLN A 250 -0.30 23.86 3.04
N THR A 251 0.77 23.31 3.60
CA THR A 251 0.72 22.49 4.82
C THR A 251 0.25 23.32 6.03
N ARG A 252 0.77 24.53 6.19
CA ARG A 252 0.34 25.45 7.25
C ARG A 252 -1.11 25.90 7.07
N ALA A 253 -1.56 26.05 5.82
CA ALA A 253 -2.95 26.42 5.52
C ALA A 253 -3.96 25.39 6.04
N VAL A 254 -3.61 24.09 6.09
CA VAL A 254 -4.50 23.07 6.68
C VAL A 254 -4.77 23.35 8.15
N ALA A 255 -3.73 23.59 8.94
CA ALA A 255 -3.86 23.90 10.36
C ALA A 255 -4.65 25.19 10.59
N GLN A 256 -4.44 26.20 9.75
CA GLN A 256 -5.22 27.44 9.77
C GLN A 256 -6.71 27.18 9.52
N LYS A 257 -7.05 26.38 8.50
CA LYS A 257 -8.45 26.06 8.17
C LYS A 257 -9.17 25.30 9.28
N ILE A 258 -8.46 24.41 9.97
CA ILE A 258 -8.98 23.73 11.16
C ILE A 258 -9.25 24.73 12.29
N ALA A 259 -8.36 25.70 12.53
CA ALA A 259 -8.54 26.74 13.54
C ALA A 259 -9.70 27.71 13.19
N GLU A 260 -9.91 27.97 11.90
CA GLU A 260 -11.04 28.76 11.35
C GLU A 260 -12.37 27.98 11.33
N GLN A 261 -12.39 26.71 11.76
CA GLN A 261 -13.55 25.80 11.71
C GLN A 261 -14.05 25.49 10.29
N GLU A 262 -13.20 25.66 9.27
CA GLU A 262 -13.47 25.32 7.87
C GLU A 262 -13.07 23.86 7.56
N TYR A 263 -13.72 22.90 8.21
CA TYR A 263 -13.33 21.49 8.18
C TYR A 263 -13.46 20.82 6.80
N SER A 264 -14.46 21.19 5.99
CA SER A 264 -14.61 20.65 4.63
C SER A 264 -13.40 20.99 3.77
N THR A 265 -12.92 22.23 3.86
CA THR A 265 -11.74 22.68 3.13
C THR A 265 -10.46 22.05 3.69
N ALA A 266 -10.37 21.84 5.01
CA ALA A 266 -9.25 21.11 5.61
C ALA A 266 -9.14 19.66 5.07
N MET A 267 -10.27 18.96 4.97
CA MET A 267 -10.35 17.62 4.39
C MET A 267 -9.94 17.61 2.91
N GLU A 268 -10.41 18.58 2.12
CA GLU A 268 -10.05 18.73 0.71
C GLU A 268 -8.56 19.00 0.50
N LEU A 269 -7.94 19.84 1.35
CA LEU A 269 -6.52 20.16 1.28
C LEU A 269 -5.61 18.96 1.62
N ARG A 270 -6.08 18.01 2.44
CA ARG A 270 -5.38 16.72 2.66
C ARG A 270 -5.41 15.82 1.43
N GLY A 271 -6.35 16.05 0.51
CA GLY A 271 -6.45 15.37 -0.77
C GLY A 271 -7.71 14.49 -0.90
N GLY A 272 -8.07 14.22 -2.16
CA GLY A 272 -9.29 13.47 -2.48
C GLY A 272 -9.30 12.04 -1.94
N SER A 273 -8.14 11.38 -1.85
CA SER A 273 -8.04 10.02 -1.29
C SER A 273 -8.33 10.00 0.22
N PHE A 274 -7.88 11.01 0.97
CA PHE A 274 -8.14 11.10 2.41
C PHE A 274 -9.63 11.30 2.70
N THR A 275 -10.26 12.24 1.98
CA THR A 275 -11.70 12.50 2.09
C THR A 275 -12.53 11.29 1.68
N GLU A 276 -12.18 10.64 0.57
CA GLU A 276 -12.83 9.41 0.11
C GLU A 276 -12.76 8.29 1.16
N MET A 277 -11.57 8.03 1.71
CA MET A 277 -11.41 6.98 2.70
C MET A 277 -12.15 7.27 4.00
N PHE A 278 -12.30 8.54 4.38
CA PHE A 278 -13.13 8.94 5.52
C PHE A 278 -14.60 8.59 5.32
N GLU A 279 -15.17 8.88 4.14
CA GLU A 279 -16.55 8.52 3.82
C GLU A 279 -16.75 7.00 3.72
N VAL A 280 -15.77 6.28 3.13
CA VAL A 280 -15.79 4.81 3.13
C VAL A 280 -15.75 4.26 4.56
N PHE A 281 -14.89 4.80 5.43
CA PHE A 281 -14.80 4.40 6.83
C PHE A 281 -16.15 4.56 7.55
N ARG A 282 -16.80 5.72 7.41
CA ARG A 282 -18.11 5.96 8.02
C ARG A 282 -19.13 4.92 7.59
N ALA A 283 -19.26 4.66 6.29
CA ALA A 283 -20.20 3.67 5.77
C ALA A 283 -19.94 2.24 6.29
N ILE A 284 -18.67 1.84 6.46
CA ILE A 284 -18.33 0.48 6.96
C ILE A 284 -18.26 0.37 8.49
N ALA A 285 -18.31 1.49 9.21
CA ALA A 285 -18.39 1.54 10.67
C ALA A 285 -19.86 1.54 11.16
N GLU A 286 -20.77 2.13 10.37
CA GLU A 286 -22.19 2.22 10.69
C GLU A 286 -22.91 0.86 10.56
N ALA A 287 -23.18 0.20 11.70
CA ALA A 287 -23.86 -1.11 11.76
C ALA A 287 -25.35 -1.08 11.32
N SER A 288 -25.88 0.09 10.97
CA SER A 288 -27.22 0.28 10.43
C SER A 288 -27.11 1.17 9.19
N PRO A 289 -27.89 0.92 8.12
CA PRO A 289 -27.77 1.69 6.89
C PRO A 289 -27.89 3.19 7.15
N SER A 290 -26.85 3.94 6.77
CA SER A 290 -26.84 5.40 6.80
C SER A 290 -27.81 5.99 5.77
N VAL A 291 -28.16 5.18 4.75
CA VAL A 291 -29.03 5.52 3.63
C VAL A 291 -30.41 4.89 3.81
N THR A 292 -31.46 5.66 3.49
CA THR A 292 -32.82 5.12 3.29
C THR A 292 -32.76 3.92 2.35
N THR A 293 -33.28 2.77 2.77
CA THR A 293 -33.30 1.55 1.96
C THR A 293 -33.78 1.87 0.54
N PRO A 294 -33.02 1.54 -0.51
CA PRO A 294 -33.45 1.80 -1.87
C PRO A 294 -34.81 1.13 -2.11
N SER A 295 -35.62 1.69 -3.00
CA SER A 295 -36.96 1.19 -3.29
C SER A 295 -36.99 -0.27 -3.74
N GLN A 296 -35.86 -0.81 -4.21
CA GLN A 296 -35.64 -2.21 -4.55
C GLN A 296 -34.23 -2.67 -4.10
N PRO A 297 -34.11 -3.47 -3.02
CA PRO A 297 -32.86 -4.12 -2.68
C PRO A 297 -32.46 -5.10 -3.79
N ARG A 298 -31.17 -5.07 -4.19
CA ARG A 298 -30.61 -5.93 -5.24
C ARG A 298 -29.75 -7.03 -4.64
N ARG A 299 -29.67 -8.18 -5.30
CA ARG A 299 -28.88 -9.34 -4.84
C ARG A 299 -27.52 -9.39 -5.53
N LEU A 300 -26.47 -9.02 -4.81
CA LEU A 300 -25.10 -9.00 -5.33
C LEU A 300 -24.32 -10.19 -4.77
N ALA A 301 -23.66 -10.97 -5.63
CA ALA A 301 -22.82 -12.08 -5.21
C ALA A 301 -21.33 -11.68 -5.20
N ILE A 302 -20.60 -12.20 -4.21
CA ILE A 302 -19.17 -12.04 -4.03
C ILE A 302 -18.51 -13.41 -4.12
N ILE A 303 -17.48 -13.52 -4.96
CA ILE A 303 -16.77 -14.77 -5.21
C ILE A 303 -15.26 -14.54 -5.26
N HIS A 304 -14.49 -15.44 -4.65
CA HIS A 304 -13.05 -15.51 -4.84
C HIS A 304 -12.69 -16.39 -6.03
N ALA A 305 -11.65 -16.05 -6.78
CA ALA A 305 -11.10 -16.94 -7.80
C ALA A 305 -9.58 -16.77 -7.99
N GLY A 306 -8.84 -17.88 -7.87
CA GLY A 306 -7.40 -17.94 -8.13
C GLY A 306 -6.57 -18.38 -6.92
N GLY A 307 -5.34 -17.85 -6.84
CA GLY A 307 -4.47 -18.08 -5.70
C GLY A 307 -4.88 -17.24 -4.49
N LEU A 308 -4.45 -17.64 -3.30
CA LEU A 308 -4.62 -16.86 -2.08
C LEU A 308 -3.77 -15.58 -2.17
N ALA A 309 -4.37 -14.46 -1.78
CA ALA A 309 -3.71 -13.18 -1.64
C ALA A 309 -4.14 -12.52 -0.32
N PRO A 310 -3.20 -12.01 0.50
CA PRO A 310 -3.54 -11.25 1.70
C PRO A 310 -4.43 -10.04 1.35
N GLY A 311 -5.47 -9.82 2.14
CA GLY A 311 -6.40 -8.69 1.96
C GLY A 311 -7.69 -9.04 1.22
N MET A 312 -7.83 -10.28 0.72
CA MET A 312 -9.10 -10.78 0.16
C MET A 312 -10.25 -10.66 1.17
N ASN A 313 -10.03 -11.09 2.41
CA ASN A 313 -11.03 -10.97 3.49
C ASN A 313 -11.38 -9.50 3.79
N SER A 314 -10.39 -8.61 3.81
CA SER A 314 -10.60 -7.16 4.01
C SER A 314 -11.48 -6.58 2.89
N ALA A 315 -11.24 -6.97 1.64
CA ALA A 315 -12.06 -6.55 0.49
C ALA A 315 -13.49 -7.10 0.57
N VAL A 316 -13.68 -8.37 0.95
CA VAL A 316 -15.03 -8.94 1.15
C VAL A 316 -15.76 -8.21 2.28
N ARG A 317 -15.11 -7.99 3.43
CA ARG A 317 -15.69 -7.25 4.56
C ARG A 317 -16.20 -5.87 4.12
N ALA A 318 -15.36 -5.12 3.40
CA ALA A 318 -15.71 -3.81 2.90
C ALA A 318 -16.88 -3.88 1.91
N ALA A 319 -16.83 -4.80 0.94
CA ALA A 319 -17.91 -4.99 -0.04
C ALA A 319 -19.24 -5.35 0.63
N VAL A 320 -19.22 -6.24 1.64
CA VAL A 320 -20.41 -6.66 2.36
C VAL A 320 -21.01 -5.49 3.14
N ARG A 321 -20.22 -4.86 4.02
CA ARG A 321 -20.72 -3.76 4.86
C ARG A 321 -21.22 -2.57 4.04
N PHE A 322 -20.46 -2.18 3.01
CA PHE A 322 -20.82 -1.06 2.16
C PHE A 322 -22.02 -1.35 1.23
N GLY A 323 -22.19 -2.61 0.83
CA GLY A 323 -23.38 -3.06 0.10
C GLY A 323 -24.63 -3.09 0.99
N LEU A 324 -24.50 -3.54 2.23
CA LEU A 324 -25.58 -3.55 3.22
C LEU A 324 -26.00 -2.12 3.58
N ASP A 325 -25.04 -1.21 3.74
CA ASP A 325 -25.28 0.23 3.92
C ASP A 325 -26.06 0.86 2.74
N ARG A 326 -25.81 0.38 1.51
CA ARG A 326 -26.61 0.72 0.32
C ARG A 326 -27.95 0.01 0.23
N GLY A 327 -28.28 -0.85 1.19
CA GLY A 327 -29.51 -1.64 1.23
C GLY A 327 -29.58 -2.72 0.17
N HIS A 328 -28.46 -3.29 -0.23
CA HIS A 328 -28.40 -4.50 -1.06
C HIS A 328 -28.36 -5.76 -0.20
N THR A 329 -28.75 -6.89 -0.79
CA THR A 329 -28.55 -8.22 -0.23
C THR A 329 -27.26 -8.81 -0.79
N LEU A 330 -26.36 -9.24 0.10
CA LEU A 330 -25.02 -9.69 -0.27
C LEU A 330 -24.95 -11.21 -0.14
N LEU A 331 -24.46 -11.87 -1.18
CA LEU A 331 -24.34 -13.32 -1.24
C LEU A 331 -22.86 -13.73 -1.30
N GLY A 332 -22.41 -14.57 -0.38
CA GLY A 332 -21.08 -15.17 -0.39
C GLY A 332 -21.10 -16.52 -1.12
N VAL A 333 -20.24 -16.69 -2.13
CA VAL A 333 -20.06 -17.98 -2.80
C VAL A 333 -18.88 -18.73 -2.19
N ARG A 334 -19.14 -19.88 -1.57
CA ARG A 334 -18.09 -20.67 -0.89
C ARG A 334 -17.38 -21.66 -1.81
N GLY A 335 -16.06 -21.50 -1.95
CA GLY A 335 -15.20 -22.38 -2.75
C GLY A 335 -15.23 -22.03 -4.25
N SER A 336 -15.22 -20.74 -4.57
CA SER A 336 -15.10 -20.23 -5.95
C SER A 336 -16.19 -20.78 -6.90
N PHE A 337 -15.88 -20.89 -8.20
CA PHE A 337 -16.84 -21.34 -9.20
C PHE A 337 -17.32 -22.77 -8.99
N GLU A 338 -16.50 -23.66 -8.42
CA GLU A 338 -16.95 -24.99 -7.98
C GLU A 338 -18.07 -24.87 -6.93
N GLY A 339 -17.92 -23.92 -6.01
CA GLY A 339 -18.95 -23.55 -5.03
C GLY A 339 -20.24 -23.08 -5.66
N LEU A 340 -20.13 -22.19 -6.65
CA LEU A 340 -21.28 -21.69 -7.42
C LEU A 340 -22.03 -22.83 -8.11
N LEU A 341 -21.29 -23.73 -8.78
CA LEU A 341 -21.83 -24.91 -9.44
C LEU A 341 -22.51 -25.89 -8.46
N ALA A 342 -21.94 -26.03 -7.27
CA ALA A 342 -22.49 -26.87 -6.20
C ALA A 342 -23.62 -26.18 -5.39
N GLY A 343 -23.97 -24.93 -5.71
CA GLY A 343 -25.00 -24.17 -4.97
C GLY A 343 -24.59 -23.79 -3.54
N ARG A 344 -23.30 -23.70 -3.23
CA ARG A 344 -22.78 -23.28 -1.93
C ARG A 344 -22.79 -21.75 -1.83
N ILE A 345 -23.98 -21.18 -1.73
CA ILE A 345 -24.21 -19.74 -1.65
C ILE A 345 -24.96 -19.43 -0.37
N GLU A 346 -24.48 -18.44 0.37
CA GLU A 346 -25.11 -17.98 1.61
C GLU A 346 -25.31 -16.46 1.57
N GLU A 347 -26.31 -15.97 2.29
CA GLU A 347 -26.49 -14.54 2.51
C GLU A 347 -25.53 -14.07 3.61
N LEU A 348 -24.78 -13.00 3.35
CA LEU A 348 -23.82 -12.43 4.29
C LEU A 348 -24.44 -11.24 5.00
N THR A 349 -24.44 -11.29 6.32
CA THR A 349 -24.85 -10.21 7.21
C THR A 349 -23.65 -9.40 7.69
N TRP A 350 -23.93 -8.32 8.41
CA TRP A 350 -22.89 -7.49 9.02
C TRP A 350 -21.95 -8.28 9.94
N GLY A 351 -22.52 -9.18 10.75
CA GLY A 351 -21.79 -9.97 11.75
C GLY A 351 -20.92 -11.07 11.14
N ASP A 352 -21.28 -11.59 9.96
CA ASP A 352 -20.56 -12.70 9.32
C ASP A 352 -19.14 -12.31 8.88
N VAL A 353 -18.92 -11.01 8.61
CA VAL A 353 -17.62 -10.46 8.19
C VAL A 353 -16.89 -9.70 9.31
N GLU A 354 -17.33 -9.87 10.56
CA GLU A 354 -16.67 -9.25 11.71
C GLU A 354 -15.27 -9.84 11.94
N GLY A 355 -14.29 -8.98 12.25
CA GLY A 355 -12.89 -9.40 12.42
C GLY A 355 -12.12 -9.72 11.12
N TRP A 356 -12.77 -9.68 9.95
CA TRP A 356 -12.11 -10.02 8.67
C TRP A 356 -11.15 -8.93 8.16
N ALA A 357 -11.14 -7.74 8.78
CA ALA A 357 -10.31 -6.61 8.37
C ALA A 357 -8.81 -6.97 8.36
N GLY A 358 -8.33 -7.60 9.44
CA GLY A 358 -6.94 -8.01 9.60
C GLY A 358 -6.66 -9.50 9.37
N LEU A 359 -7.69 -10.28 9.03
CA LEU A 359 -7.55 -11.73 8.88
C LEU A 359 -6.91 -12.09 7.54
N GLY A 360 -5.75 -12.75 7.60
CA GLY A 360 -5.15 -13.39 6.42
C GLY A 360 -6.03 -14.51 5.83
N GLY A 361 -5.66 -14.98 4.63
CA GLY A 361 -6.37 -16.07 3.98
C GLY A 361 -7.65 -15.65 3.24
N CYS A 362 -8.61 -16.57 3.16
CA CYS A 362 -9.81 -16.43 2.33
C CYS A 362 -11.00 -17.21 2.92
N GLU A 363 -11.84 -16.57 3.73
CA GLU A 363 -12.94 -17.22 4.46
C GLU A 363 -14.06 -17.77 3.55
N LEU A 364 -14.30 -17.12 2.40
CA LEU A 364 -15.16 -17.68 1.35
C LEU A 364 -14.51 -18.88 0.64
N GLY A 365 -13.25 -19.19 0.90
CA GLY A 365 -12.46 -20.19 0.17
C GLY A 365 -12.09 -19.71 -1.22
N THR A 366 -10.96 -20.18 -1.74
CA THR A 366 -10.51 -19.89 -3.10
C THR A 366 -9.93 -21.12 -3.77
N ASN A 367 -10.19 -21.31 -5.05
CA ASN A 367 -9.55 -22.32 -5.89
C ASN A 367 -9.21 -21.75 -7.27
N ARG A 368 -8.51 -22.55 -8.08
CA ARG A 368 -8.04 -22.16 -9.41
C ARG A 368 -8.95 -22.64 -10.54
N HIS A 369 -10.13 -23.18 -10.23
CA HIS A 369 -11.05 -23.68 -11.24
C HIS A 369 -11.64 -22.53 -12.06
N ILE A 370 -11.70 -22.71 -13.37
CA ILE A 370 -12.38 -21.80 -14.30
C ILE A 370 -13.43 -22.64 -15.01
N PRO A 371 -14.72 -22.21 -15.01
CA PRO A 371 -15.77 -22.94 -15.70
C PRO A 371 -15.42 -23.21 -17.16
N GLY A 372 -15.42 -24.48 -17.56
CA GLY A 372 -15.33 -24.89 -18.96
C GLY A 372 -16.62 -24.55 -19.73
N ILE A 373 -16.58 -24.65 -21.06
CA ILE A 373 -17.74 -24.40 -21.93
C ILE A 373 -18.95 -25.27 -21.52
N GLU A 374 -18.69 -26.51 -21.11
CA GLU A 374 -19.70 -27.49 -20.68
C GLU A 374 -20.38 -27.10 -19.36
N GLU A 375 -19.67 -26.34 -18.50
CA GLU A 375 -20.17 -25.93 -17.18
C GLU A 375 -20.94 -24.59 -17.23
N LEU A 376 -20.83 -23.82 -18.33
CA LEU A 376 -21.45 -22.50 -18.46
C LEU A 376 -22.97 -22.54 -18.25
N TYR A 377 -23.65 -23.57 -18.77
CA TYR A 377 -25.09 -23.73 -18.53
C TYR A 377 -25.40 -23.88 -17.04
N ALA A 378 -24.61 -24.67 -16.31
CA ALA A 378 -24.79 -24.85 -14.88
C ALA A 378 -24.50 -23.57 -14.09
N VAL A 379 -23.49 -22.79 -14.50
CA VAL A 379 -23.23 -21.46 -13.92
C VAL A 379 -24.41 -20.52 -14.15
N ALA A 380 -24.94 -20.46 -15.37
CA ALA A 380 -26.12 -19.65 -15.70
C ALA A 380 -27.34 -20.04 -14.84
N ARG A 381 -27.58 -21.35 -14.68
CA ARG A 381 -28.66 -21.86 -13.82
C ARG A 381 -28.45 -21.51 -12.36
N ALA A 382 -27.22 -21.54 -11.85
CA ALA A 382 -26.91 -21.16 -10.48
C ALA A 382 -27.21 -19.67 -10.22
N ILE A 383 -26.84 -18.78 -11.17
CA ILE A 383 -27.14 -17.34 -11.15
C ILE A 383 -28.65 -17.10 -11.10
N GLU A 384 -29.42 -17.75 -11.99
CA GLU A 384 -30.88 -17.63 -12.03
C GLU A 384 -31.54 -18.15 -10.74
N THR A 385 -31.12 -19.32 -10.26
CA THR A 385 -31.71 -20.00 -9.09
C THR A 385 -31.58 -19.16 -7.83
N HIS A 386 -30.43 -18.52 -7.63
CA HIS A 386 -30.16 -17.67 -6.46
C HIS A 386 -30.53 -16.20 -6.68
N ARG A 387 -31.06 -15.88 -7.87
CA ARG A 387 -31.45 -14.53 -8.31
C ARG A 387 -30.29 -13.56 -8.15
N ILE A 388 -29.11 -13.92 -8.62
CA ILE A 388 -27.93 -13.05 -8.60
C ILE A 388 -28.11 -11.99 -9.67
N GLU A 389 -28.15 -10.72 -9.26
CA GLU A 389 -28.34 -9.57 -10.15
C GLU A 389 -27.02 -8.85 -10.46
N GLY A 390 -25.97 -9.07 -9.68
CA GLY A 390 -24.63 -8.53 -9.96
C GLY A 390 -23.54 -9.38 -9.33
N LEU A 391 -22.34 -9.37 -9.92
CA LEU A 391 -21.24 -10.24 -9.51
C LEU A 391 -19.94 -9.47 -9.28
N LEU A 392 -19.42 -9.53 -8.04
CA LEU A 392 -18.09 -9.07 -7.67
C LEU A 392 -17.14 -10.29 -7.60
N ILE A 393 -16.12 -10.32 -8.45
CA ILE A 393 -15.12 -11.38 -8.49
C ILE A 393 -13.80 -10.80 -7.95
N ILE A 394 -13.33 -11.30 -6.81
CA ILE A 394 -12.07 -10.86 -6.19
C ILE A 394 -11.02 -11.92 -6.44
N GLY A 395 -9.92 -11.56 -7.12
CA GLY A 395 -8.88 -12.55 -7.37
C GLY A 395 -7.85 -12.20 -8.43
N GLY A 396 -7.08 -13.22 -8.78
CA GLY A 396 -5.96 -13.13 -9.69
C GLY A 396 -6.34 -13.38 -11.14
N TRP A 397 -5.38 -13.86 -11.92
CA TRP A 397 -5.58 -14.12 -13.36
C TRP A 397 -6.78 -15.02 -13.68
N MET A 398 -7.05 -16.01 -12.82
CA MET A 398 -8.18 -16.92 -12.99
C MET A 398 -9.52 -16.20 -12.86
N ALA A 399 -9.65 -15.24 -11.93
CA ALA A 399 -10.83 -14.40 -11.78
C ALA A 399 -11.13 -13.62 -13.06
N TYR A 400 -10.12 -12.92 -13.58
CA TYR A 400 -10.25 -12.09 -14.78
C TYR A 400 -10.61 -12.93 -16.02
N LYS A 401 -9.95 -14.09 -16.18
CA LYS A 401 -10.24 -15.00 -17.28
C LYS A 401 -11.67 -15.56 -17.20
N ALA A 402 -12.11 -15.98 -16.01
CA ALA A 402 -13.48 -16.47 -15.81
C ALA A 402 -14.52 -15.37 -16.08
N ALA A 403 -14.29 -14.16 -15.57
CA ALA A 403 -15.16 -13.02 -15.82
C ALA A 403 -15.26 -12.71 -17.32
N TYR A 404 -14.12 -12.63 -18.01
CA TYR A 404 -14.06 -12.36 -19.45
C TYR A 404 -14.83 -13.42 -20.25
N GLN A 405 -14.69 -14.69 -19.89
CA GLN A 405 -15.41 -15.80 -20.51
C GLN A 405 -16.93 -15.67 -20.31
N LEU A 406 -17.40 -15.44 -19.08
CA LEU A 406 -18.83 -15.23 -18.80
C LEU A 406 -19.38 -14.03 -19.57
N HIS A 407 -18.62 -12.93 -19.62
CA HIS A 407 -19.01 -11.73 -20.36
C HIS A 407 -19.07 -11.94 -21.87
N SER A 408 -18.12 -12.70 -22.45
CA SER A 408 -18.14 -13.03 -23.89
C SER A 408 -19.29 -13.96 -24.27
N GLU A 409 -19.75 -14.80 -23.36
CA GLU A 409 -20.80 -15.79 -23.61
C GLU A 409 -22.21 -15.27 -23.28
N ARG A 410 -22.37 -13.98 -22.95
CA ARG A 410 -23.65 -13.37 -22.54
C ARG A 410 -24.74 -13.36 -23.60
N ASP A 411 -24.37 -13.47 -24.89
CA ASP A 411 -25.34 -13.59 -25.97
C ASP A 411 -25.94 -14.99 -26.06
N ARG A 412 -25.16 -16.01 -25.68
CA ARG A 412 -25.60 -17.41 -25.62
C ARG A 412 -26.36 -17.72 -24.33
N TYR A 413 -25.95 -17.13 -23.21
CA TYR A 413 -26.55 -17.33 -21.90
C TYR A 413 -27.06 -16.00 -21.34
N PRO A 414 -28.38 -15.70 -21.47
CA PRO A 414 -28.96 -14.45 -20.98
C PRO A 414 -28.75 -14.20 -19.48
N ALA A 415 -28.57 -15.25 -18.68
CA ALA A 415 -28.25 -15.15 -17.25
C ALA A 415 -26.94 -14.39 -16.97
N PHE A 416 -26.00 -14.33 -17.92
CA PHE A 416 -24.77 -13.56 -17.78
C PHE A 416 -24.95 -12.07 -18.13
N LYS A 417 -26.16 -11.63 -18.52
CA LYS A 417 -26.50 -10.21 -18.71
C LYS A 417 -26.79 -9.53 -17.36
N ILE A 418 -25.83 -9.65 -16.46
CA ILE A 418 -25.75 -8.96 -15.18
C ILE A 418 -24.46 -8.14 -15.13
N PRO A 419 -24.41 -7.01 -14.41
CA PRO A 419 -23.16 -6.30 -14.21
C PRO A 419 -22.16 -7.16 -13.44
N MET A 420 -20.91 -7.15 -13.91
CA MET A 420 -19.82 -7.94 -13.36
C MET A 420 -18.60 -7.05 -13.16
N ILE A 421 -17.93 -7.18 -12.03
CA ILE A 421 -16.69 -6.44 -11.79
C ILE A 421 -15.60 -7.30 -11.15
N CYS A 422 -14.38 -7.20 -11.68
CA CYS A 422 -13.20 -7.86 -11.10
C CYS A 422 -12.42 -6.90 -10.21
N LEU A 423 -12.10 -7.33 -8.99
CA LEU A 423 -11.17 -6.66 -8.07
C LEU A 423 -9.82 -7.41 -8.09
N PRO A 424 -8.70 -6.72 -8.37
CA PRO A 424 -7.39 -7.35 -8.51
C PRO A 424 -6.82 -7.79 -7.16
N ALA A 425 -6.73 -9.10 -6.93
CA ALA A 425 -6.15 -9.69 -5.73
C ALA A 425 -5.20 -10.84 -6.06
N THR A 426 -3.89 -10.58 -6.00
CA THR A 426 -2.82 -11.53 -6.29
C THR A 426 -1.49 -11.00 -5.75
N ILE A 427 -0.62 -11.87 -5.28
CA ILE A 427 0.75 -11.47 -4.90
C ILE A 427 1.62 -11.16 -6.13
N ASP A 428 1.28 -11.73 -7.29
CA ASP A 428 2.11 -11.68 -8.50
C ASP A 428 2.10 -10.28 -9.16
N ASN A 429 1.16 -9.42 -8.79
CA ASN A 429 0.91 -8.11 -9.40
C ASN A 429 0.88 -8.12 -10.94
N ASN A 430 0.17 -9.10 -11.50
CA ASN A 430 0.19 -9.44 -12.92
C ASN A 430 -1.16 -9.19 -13.62
N LEU A 431 -1.98 -8.25 -13.12
CA LEU A 431 -3.32 -7.99 -13.63
C LEU A 431 -3.38 -6.69 -14.45
N PRO A 432 -4.13 -6.65 -15.56
CA PRO A 432 -4.22 -5.46 -16.40
C PRO A 432 -4.97 -4.34 -15.68
N GLY A 433 -4.61 -3.10 -16.03
CA GLY A 433 -5.31 -1.89 -15.57
C GLY A 433 -5.16 -1.59 -14.08
N SER A 434 -4.24 -2.28 -13.38
CA SER A 434 -3.89 -1.94 -12.00
C SER A 434 -2.38 -1.96 -11.81
N GLU A 435 -1.82 -0.87 -11.30
CA GLU A 435 -0.40 -0.78 -10.95
C GLU A 435 -0.04 -1.63 -9.73
N LEU A 436 -1.02 -1.82 -8.84
CA LEU A 436 -0.92 -2.62 -7.61
C LEU A 436 -2.16 -3.49 -7.47
N SER A 437 -1.99 -4.67 -6.91
CA SER A 437 -3.07 -5.61 -6.61
C SER A 437 -3.03 -5.96 -5.13
N VAL A 438 -4.20 -6.27 -4.58
CA VAL A 438 -4.35 -6.63 -3.18
C VAL A 438 -3.54 -7.91 -2.92
N GLY A 439 -2.60 -7.81 -1.98
CA GLY A 439 -1.70 -8.88 -1.54
C GLY A 439 -0.25 -8.69 -2.01
N ALA A 440 0.00 -7.82 -2.98
CA ALA A 440 1.34 -7.59 -3.52
C ALA A 440 2.26 -6.91 -2.49
N ASP A 441 1.76 -5.94 -1.72
CA ASP A 441 2.56 -5.25 -0.70
C ASP A 441 2.88 -6.17 0.50
N SER A 442 1.90 -6.98 0.94
CA SER A 442 2.11 -8.01 1.96
C SER A 442 3.20 -8.99 1.54
N ALA A 443 3.19 -9.41 0.28
CA ALA A 443 4.20 -10.30 -0.27
C ALA A 443 5.59 -9.66 -0.31
N LEU A 444 5.67 -8.38 -0.72
CA LEU A 444 6.93 -7.63 -0.69
C LEU A 444 7.50 -7.50 0.73
N ASN A 445 6.66 -7.19 1.73
CA ASN A 445 7.09 -7.12 3.12
C ASN A 445 7.57 -8.48 3.65
N ALA A 446 6.90 -9.58 3.28
CA ALA A 446 7.36 -10.94 3.61
C ALA A 446 8.72 -11.25 2.97
N ILE A 447 8.91 -10.91 1.69
CA ILE A 447 10.19 -11.09 0.99
C ILE A 447 11.28 -10.25 1.67
N VAL A 448 11.05 -8.97 1.90
CA VAL A 448 12.02 -8.05 2.51
C VAL A 448 12.42 -8.52 3.92
N THR A 449 11.46 -8.98 4.72
CA THR A 449 11.73 -9.57 6.04
C THR A 449 12.63 -10.82 5.93
N ALA A 450 12.38 -11.67 4.93
CA ALA A 450 13.23 -12.84 4.68
C ALA A 450 14.64 -12.42 4.22
N LEU A 451 14.74 -11.41 3.35
CA LEU A 451 16.01 -10.86 2.90
C LEU A 451 16.82 -10.29 4.06
N ASP A 452 16.21 -9.56 5.00
CA ASP A 452 16.91 -9.04 6.18
C ASP A 452 17.50 -10.17 7.04
N ARG A 453 16.75 -11.26 7.24
CA ARG A 453 17.24 -12.44 7.97
C ARG A 453 18.39 -13.14 7.23
N VAL A 454 18.29 -13.23 5.90
CA VAL A 454 19.36 -13.75 5.04
C VAL A 454 20.62 -12.90 5.15
N LYS A 455 20.48 -11.56 5.08
CA LYS A 455 21.59 -10.61 5.22
C LYS A 455 22.28 -10.71 6.58
N GLN A 456 21.53 -10.84 7.66
CA GLN A 456 22.09 -11.03 9.01
C GLN A 456 22.96 -12.30 9.09
N SER A 457 22.53 -13.39 8.44
CA SER A 457 23.34 -14.61 8.34
C SER A 457 24.65 -14.39 7.56
N ALA A 458 24.63 -13.52 6.55
CA ALA A 458 25.79 -13.18 5.73
C ALA A 458 26.81 -12.32 6.48
N MET A 459 26.45 -11.63 7.55
CA MET A 459 27.42 -10.83 8.31
C MET A 459 28.52 -11.69 8.93
N ALA A 460 28.31 -12.99 9.13
CA ALA A 460 29.29 -13.89 9.74
C ALA A 460 30.39 -14.40 8.78
N ALA A 461 30.18 -14.38 7.45
CA ALA A 461 31.12 -14.96 6.47
C ALA A 461 30.97 -14.31 5.08
N LYS A 462 31.96 -14.49 4.18
CA LYS A 462 31.81 -14.03 2.79
C LYS A 462 30.83 -14.92 2.05
N ARG A 463 29.64 -14.41 1.70
CA ARG A 463 28.57 -15.21 1.10
C ARG A 463 27.87 -14.54 -0.07
N CYS A 464 27.59 -15.31 -1.10
CA CYS A 464 26.62 -14.99 -2.13
C CYS A 464 25.30 -15.70 -1.83
N PHE A 465 24.19 -14.98 -1.91
CA PHE A 465 22.85 -15.56 -1.82
C PHE A 465 22.12 -15.45 -3.16
N VAL A 466 21.59 -16.56 -3.65
CA VAL A 466 20.65 -16.59 -4.76
C VAL A 466 19.26 -16.86 -4.20
N VAL A 467 18.43 -15.81 -4.19
CA VAL A 467 17.08 -15.82 -3.63
C VAL A 467 16.04 -15.92 -4.74
N GLU A 468 15.18 -16.93 -4.69
CA GLU A 468 14.08 -17.11 -5.63
C GLU A 468 12.77 -16.53 -5.08
N THR A 469 12.14 -15.65 -5.86
CA THR A 469 10.85 -15.03 -5.55
C THR A 469 9.74 -15.54 -6.47
N MET A 470 8.50 -15.50 -5.99
CA MET A 470 7.29 -15.78 -6.77
C MET A 470 7.00 -14.65 -7.79
N GLY A 471 5.84 -14.68 -8.44
CA GLY A 471 5.45 -13.76 -9.50
C GLY A 471 5.18 -14.45 -10.84
N ARG A 472 5.44 -15.76 -10.95
CA ARG A 472 5.40 -16.51 -12.22
C ARG A 472 6.25 -15.80 -13.27
N TYR A 473 5.66 -15.39 -14.38
CA TYR A 473 6.32 -14.61 -15.43
C TYR A 473 6.31 -13.10 -15.18
N CYS A 474 5.66 -12.62 -14.11
CA CYS A 474 5.69 -11.21 -13.71
C CYS A 474 6.86 -10.99 -12.73
N GLY A 475 7.81 -10.16 -13.13
CA GLY A 475 9.01 -9.84 -12.37
C GLY A 475 8.81 -8.82 -11.25
N TYR A 476 7.58 -8.34 -10.99
CA TYR A 476 7.29 -7.25 -10.04
C TYR A 476 7.90 -7.51 -8.66
N LEU A 477 7.58 -8.67 -8.06
CA LEU A 477 8.10 -9.02 -6.72
C LEU A 477 9.62 -9.08 -6.70
N ALA A 478 10.25 -9.61 -7.75
CA ALA A 478 11.70 -9.73 -7.85
C ALA A 478 12.38 -8.34 -7.96
N LEU A 479 11.88 -7.45 -8.82
CA LEU A 479 12.47 -6.13 -9.00
C LEU A 479 12.26 -5.24 -7.76
N MET A 480 11.04 -5.19 -7.24
CA MET A 480 10.72 -4.34 -6.10
C MET A 480 11.41 -4.83 -4.81
N SER A 481 11.50 -6.14 -4.60
CA SER A 481 12.31 -6.67 -3.48
C SER A 481 13.81 -6.46 -3.69
N GLY A 482 14.30 -6.44 -4.93
CA GLY A 482 15.68 -6.05 -5.23
C GLY A 482 15.97 -4.60 -4.88
N LEU A 483 15.02 -3.70 -5.17
CA LEU A 483 15.12 -2.29 -4.80
C LEU A 483 15.07 -2.09 -3.27
N ALA A 484 14.05 -2.62 -2.60
CA ALA A 484 13.87 -2.50 -1.15
C ALA A 484 14.92 -3.28 -0.34
N GLY A 485 15.37 -4.41 -0.91
CA GLY A 485 16.35 -5.31 -0.33
C GLY A 485 17.79 -5.01 -0.77
N GLY A 486 18.04 -3.98 -1.58
CA GLY A 486 19.39 -3.60 -2.03
C GLY A 486 20.16 -4.77 -2.66
N ALA A 487 19.52 -5.49 -3.60
CA ALA A 487 20.14 -6.59 -4.32
C ALA A 487 21.09 -6.07 -5.40
N GLU A 488 22.24 -6.71 -5.54
CA GLU A 488 23.22 -6.43 -6.59
C GLU A 488 22.73 -6.82 -7.98
N ARG A 489 21.95 -7.90 -8.06
CA ARG A 489 21.39 -8.36 -9.32
C ARG A 489 19.99 -8.90 -9.15
N VAL A 490 19.13 -8.51 -10.08
CA VAL A 490 17.79 -9.08 -10.23
C VAL A 490 17.65 -9.70 -11.62
N TYR A 491 17.19 -10.95 -11.69
CA TYR A 491 16.86 -11.66 -12.92
C TYR A 491 15.36 -11.74 -13.11
N LEU A 492 14.89 -11.28 -14.27
CA LEU A 492 13.48 -11.13 -14.61
C LEU A 492 13.15 -11.92 -15.89
N HIS A 493 11.89 -12.35 -16.03
CA HIS A 493 11.44 -12.94 -17.29
C HIS A 493 11.30 -11.88 -18.40
N GLU A 494 10.92 -10.65 -18.03
CA GLU A 494 10.75 -9.48 -18.92
C GLU A 494 12.01 -9.13 -19.71
N GLU A 495 13.20 -9.36 -19.15
CA GLU A 495 14.48 -9.03 -19.80
C GLU A 495 15.12 -10.25 -20.46
N GLY A 496 14.64 -11.46 -20.12
CA GLY A 496 15.38 -12.69 -20.37
C GLY A 496 16.66 -12.78 -19.53
N VAL A 497 17.31 -13.93 -19.64
CA VAL A 497 18.61 -14.19 -19.01
C VAL A 497 19.49 -14.85 -20.07
N THR A 498 20.66 -14.28 -20.35
CA THR A 498 21.62 -14.83 -21.31
C THR A 498 22.91 -15.29 -20.62
N LEU A 499 23.66 -16.18 -21.28
CA LEU A 499 24.98 -16.60 -20.80
C LEU A 499 25.94 -15.40 -20.61
N LYS A 500 25.87 -14.41 -21.50
CA LYS A 500 26.66 -13.18 -21.41
C LYS A 500 26.35 -12.39 -20.14
N ASP A 501 25.09 -12.32 -19.74
CA ASP A 501 24.68 -11.66 -18.50
C ASP A 501 25.22 -12.39 -17.27
N LEU A 502 25.20 -13.72 -17.28
CA LEU A 502 25.73 -14.54 -16.19
C LEU A 502 27.25 -14.40 -16.07
N GLN A 503 27.97 -14.42 -17.19
CA GLN A 503 29.42 -14.22 -17.19
C GLN A 503 29.80 -12.83 -16.63
N ALA A 504 29.14 -11.77 -17.12
CA ALA A 504 29.39 -10.41 -16.63
C ALA A 504 29.07 -10.28 -15.12
N GLU A 505 28.05 -11.00 -14.64
CA GLU A 505 27.70 -11.01 -13.23
C GLU A 505 28.75 -11.72 -12.37
N VAL A 506 29.24 -12.88 -12.80
CA VAL A 506 30.33 -13.61 -12.14
C VAL A 506 31.57 -12.73 -12.02
N GLU A 507 31.99 -12.10 -13.12
CA GLU A 507 33.15 -11.21 -13.13
C GLU A 507 33.00 -10.05 -12.14
N ARG A 508 31.80 -9.44 -12.10
CA ARG A 508 31.47 -8.37 -11.15
C ARG A 508 31.48 -8.86 -9.70
N MET A 509 30.91 -10.03 -9.45
CA MET A 509 30.82 -10.64 -8.13
C MET A 509 32.21 -10.95 -7.57
N VAL A 510 33.05 -11.65 -8.34
CA VAL A 510 34.43 -11.97 -7.97
C VAL A 510 35.23 -10.69 -7.69
N LYS A 511 35.13 -9.68 -8.56
CA LYS A 511 35.77 -8.37 -8.36
C LYS A 511 35.30 -7.71 -7.05
N ALA A 512 34.00 -7.74 -6.75
CA ALA A 512 33.45 -7.14 -5.54
C ALA A 512 33.96 -7.83 -4.26
N PHE A 513 34.06 -9.15 -4.23
CA PHE A 513 34.61 -9.89 -3.08
C PHE A 513 36.11 -9.69 -2.90
N HIS A 514 36.87 -9.51 -3.99
CA HIS A 514 38.28 -9.09 -3.90
C HIS A 514 38.41 -7.67 -3.32
N ALA A 515 37.52 -6.75 -3.68
CA ALA A 515 37.44 -5.40 -3.12
C ALA A 515 36.94 -5.34 -1.66
N GLY A 516 36.79 -6.49 -0.98
CA GLY A 516 36.44 -6.57 0.43
C GLY A 516 34.94 -6.65 0.72
N ARG A 517 34.08 -6.78 -0.30
CA ARG A 517 32.65 -7.01 -0.09
C ARG A 517 32.43 -8.34 0.67
N ARG A 518 31.46 -8.35 1.59
CA ARG A 518 31.14 -9.50 2.46
C ARG A 518 29.89 -10.26 2.03
N LEU A 519 28.94 -9.58 1.43
CA LEU A 519 27.68 -10.14 0.98
C LEU A 519 27.46 -9.77 -0.48
N TYR A 520 26.93 -10.71 -1.26
CA TYR A 520 26.38 -10.46 -2.58
C TYR A 520 24.99 -11.08 -2.67
N LEU A 521 23.97 -10.28 -2.95
CA LEU A 521 22.58 -10.69 -3.01
C LEU A 521 22.07 -10.66 -4.46
N THR A 522 21.74 -11.85 -4.95
CA THR A 522 21.13 -12.06 -6.25
C THR A 522 19.67 -12.48 -6.05
N ILE A 523 18.73 -11.79 -6.68
CA ILE A 523 17.32 -12.14 -6.68
C ILE A 523 16.92 -12.66 -8.07
N ARG A 524 16.17 -13.76 -8.10
CA ARG A 524 15.68 -14.39 -9.33
C ARG A 524 14.17 -14.58 -9.23
N ASN A 525 13.43 -14.06 -10.21
CA ASN A 525 12.04 -14.43 -10.41
C ASN A 525 11.93 -15.93 -10.80
N GLU A 526 10.98 -16.66 -10.20
CA GLU A 526 10.84 -18.12 -10.35
C GLU A 526 10.82 -18.62 -11.81
N ARG A 527 10.21 -17.84 -12.74
CA ARG A 527 10.16 -18.16 -14.18
C ARG A 527 11.01 -17.22 -15.05
N ALA A 528 12.07 -16.63 -14.48
CA ALA A 528 12.97 -15.75 -15.24
C ALA A 528 13.56 -16.46 -16.48
N ASN A 529 13.93 -17.73 -16.34
CA ASN A 529 14.40 -18.57 -17.43
C ASN A 529 14.20 -20.07 -17.08
N PRO A 530 13.80 -20.93 -18.04
CA PRO A 530 13.57 -22.34 -17.78
C PRO A 530 14.84 -23.19 -17.59
N GLN A 531 15.98 -22.79 -18.16
CA GLN A 531 17.25 -23.51 -18.04
C GLN A 531 18.19 -22.89 -17.01
N TYR A 532 18.24 -21.56 -16.93
CA TYR A 532 19.02 -20.85 -15.92
C TYR A 532 18.23 -20.78 -14.60
N THR A 533 18.12 -21.96 -13.98
CA THR A 533 17.44 -22.16 -12.69
C THR A 533 18.27 -21.59 -11.54
N THR A 534 17.63 -21.45 -10.38
CA THR A 534 18.31 -21.08 -9.13
C THR A 534 19.46 -22.03 -8.81
N ASP A 535 19.29 -23.34 -9.03
CA ASP A 535 20.34 -24.34 -8.81
C ASP A 535 21.50 -24.19 -9.79
N PHE A 536 21.21 -23.93 -11.07
CA PHE A 536 22.25 -23.66 -12.06
C PHE A 536 23.07 -22.43 -11.70
N MET A 537 22.42 -21.32 -11.33
CA MET A 537 23.12 -20.09 -10.93
C MET A 537 23.99 -20.32 -9.69
N CYS A 538 23.49 -21.05 -8.68
CA CYS A 538 24.28 -21.39 -7.51
C CYS A 538 25.53 -22.20 -7.87
N ALA A 539 25.39 -23.25 -8.69
CA ALA A 539 26.51 -24.09 -9.10
C ALA A 539 27.54 -23.29 -9.90
N LEU A 540 27.09 -22.43 -10.82
CA LEU A 540 27.96 -21.54 -11.59
C LEU A 540 28.76 -20.59 -10.68
N PHE A 541 28.07 -19.91 -9.76
CA PHE A 541 28.71 -18.93 -8.88
C PHE A 541 29.68 -19.58 -7.89
N GLU A 542 29.41 -20.81 -7.45
CA GLU A 542 30.29 -21.56 -6.54
C GLU A 542 31.59 -21.96 -7.26
N GLU A 543 31.47 -22.53 -8.47
CA GLU A 543 32.62 -22.95 -9.27
C GLU A 543 33.52 -21.76 -9.64
N GLU A 544 32.92 -20.68 -10.14
CA GLU A 544 33.67 -19.48 -10.53
C GLU A 544 34.19 -18.68 -9.33
N GLY A 545 33.54 -18.81 -8.17
CA GLY A 545 33.99 -18.22 -6.92
C GLY A 545 35.30 -18.82 -6.40
N ARG A 546 35.63 -20.08 -6.77
CA ARG A 546 36.89 -20.79 -6.40
C ARG A 546 37.26 -20.66 -4.92
N GLY A 547 36.27 -20.72 -4.03
CA GLY A 547 36.44 -20.61 -2.58
C GLY A 547 36.64 -19.19 -2.04
N LEU A 548 36.48 -18.14 -2.87
CA LEU A 548 36.53 -16.74 -2.42
C LEU A 548 35.33 -16.37 -1.52
N PHE A 549 34.19 -17.01 -1.75
CA PHE A 549 32.94 -16.88 -1.02
C PHE A 549 32.11 -18.17 -1.14
N ASP A 550 31.22 -18.42 -0.18
CA ASP A 550 30.25 -19.52 -0.27
C ASP A 550 28.98 -19.06 -0.98
N VAL A 551 28.34 -19.92 -1.77
CA VAL A 551 27.02 -19.66 -2.36
C VAL A 551 25.92 -20.37 -1.58
N ARG A 552 24.81 -19.67 -1.36
CA ARG A 552 23.64 -20.19 -0.65
C ARG A 552 22.36 -19.93 -1.43
N ARG A 553 21.56 -20.97 -1.56
CA ARG A 553 20.22 -20.92 -2.16
C ARG A 553 19.18 -20.57 -1.10
N SER A 554 18.23 -19.70 -1.46
CA SER A 554 17.01 -19.47 -0.68
C SER A 554 15.79 -19.42 -1.60
N VAL A 555 14.93 -20.43 -1.54
CA VAL A 555 13.64 -20.41 -2.25
C VAL A 555 12.57 -20.04 -1.24
N LEU A 556 12.02 -18.84 -1.36
CA LEU A 556 11.06 -18.34 -0.38
C LEU A 556 9.72 -19.09 -0.46
N GLY A 557 9.31 -19.47 -1.67
CA GLY A 557 8.07 -20.20 -1.89
C GLY A 557 6.85 -19.50 -1.29
N HIS A 558 5.93 -20.27 -0.72
CA HIS A 558 4.63 -19.77 -0.23
C HIS A 558 4.73 -18.90 1.03
N PHE A 559 5.90 -18.77 1.66
CA PHE A 559 6.09 -17.77 2.73
C PHE A 559 5.77 -16.34 2.23
N GLN A 560 5.95 -16.11 0.93
CA GLN A 560 5.63 -14.84 0.27
C GLN A 560 4.14 -14.53 0.23
N GLN A 561 3.25 -15.50 0.45
CA GLN A 561 1.83 -15.22 0.61
C GLN A 561 1.52 -14.56 1.96
N GLY A 562 2.51 -14.41 2.85
CA GLY A 562 2.35 -13.74 4.13
C GLY A 562 1.41 -14.48 5.08
N GLY A 563 1.08 -13.80 6.18
CA GLY A 563 0.05 -14.21 7.13
C GLY A 563 -1.10 -13.21 7.05
N ASN A 564 -1.21 -12.37 8.08
CA ASN A 564 -2.12 -11.24 8.06
C ASN A 564 -1.66 -10.19 7.03
N PRO A 565 -2.59 -9.55 6.30
CA PRO A 565 -2.26 -8.55 5.30
C PRO A 565 -1.61 -7.31 5.91
N SER A 566 -0.76 -6.66 5.10
CA SER A 566 -0.23 -5.34 5.37
C SER A 566 -1.34 -4.30 5.49
N PRO A 567 -1.14 -3.20 6.23
CA PRO A 567 -2.10 -2.10 6.25
C PRO A 567 -2.41 -1.58 4.84
N TYR A 568 -1.39 -1.51 3.97
CA TYR A 568 -1.56 -1.07 2.60
C TYR A 568 -2.59 -1.95 1.84
N ASP A 569 -2.44 -3.27 1.90
CA ASP A 569 -3.36 -4.19 1.22
C ASP A 569 -4.77 -4.18 1.83
N ARG A 570 -4.89 -4.01 3.16
CA ARG A 570 -6.19 -3.85 3.83
C ARG A 570 -6.93 -2.60 3.35
N ILE A 571 -6.21 -1.48 3.27
CA ILE A 571 -6.76 -0.18 2.83
C ILE A 571 -7.09 -0.23 1.33
N LEU A 572 -6.19 -0.76 0.49
CA LEU A 572 -6.41 -0.90 -0.94
C LEU A 572 -7.63 -1.80 -1.22
N GLY A 573 -7.71 -2.96 -0.57
CA GLY A 573 -8.85 -3.87 -0.70
C GLY A 573 -10.17 -3.21 -0.30
N THR A 574 -10.17 -2.46 0.80
CA THR A 574 -11.34 -1.71 1.28
C THR A 574 -11.77 -0.64 0.27
N ARG A 575 -10.82 0.15 -0.22
CA ARG A 575 -11.07 1.23 -1.19
C ARG A 575 -11.66 0.68 -2.49
N LEU A 576 -11.02 -0.32 -3.09
CA LEU A 576 -11.48 -0.91 -4.35
C LEU A 576 -12.83 -1.60 -4.20
N ALA A 577 -13.08 -2.27 -3.07
CA ALA A 577 -14.37 -2.91 -2.79
C ALA A 577 -15.54 -1.91 -2.76
N ALA A 578 -15.36 -0.75 -2.11
CA ALA A 578 -16.37 0.30 -2.07
C ALA A 578 -16.73 0.79 -3.50
N HIS A 579 -15.72 1.01 -4.34
CA HIS A 579 -15.94 1.36 -5.75
C HIS A 579 -16.63 0.26 -6.55
N CYS A 580 -16.28 -1.00 -6.32
CA CYS A 580 -16.95 -2.12 -6.97
C CYS A 580 -18.45 -2.15 -6.67
N ILE A 581 -18.83 -1.95 -5.41
CA ILE A 581 -20.23 -1.90 -5.01
C ILE A 581 -20.93 -0.69 -5.64
N ASN A 582 -20.31 0.49 -5.65
CA ASN A 582 -20.85 1.67 -6.34
C ASN A 582 -21.09 1.41 -7.83
N PHE A 583 -20.13 0.78 -8.51
CA PHE A 583 -20.26 0.41 -9.92
C PHE A 583 -21.46 -0.53 -10.13
N LEU A 584 -21.54 -1.63 -9.37
CA LEU A 584 -22.66 -2.58 -9.49
C LEU A 584 -24.01 -1.90 -9.22
N SER A 585 -24.09 -1.06 -8.19
CA SER A 585 -25.29 -0.31 -7.82
C SER A 585 -25.73 0.62 -8.95
N GLY A 586 -24.80 1.37 -9.54
CA GLY A 586 -25.06 2.31 -10.64
C GLY A 586 -25.49 1.61 -11.94
N GLN A 587 -24.85 0.48 -12.27
CA GLN A 587 -25.24 -0.36 -13.41
C GLN A 587 -26.67 -0.88 -13.26
N LEU A 588 -27.02 -1.41 -12.08
CA LEU A 588 -28.37 -1.89 -11.80
C LEU A 588 -29.41 -0.77 -11.81
N ALA A 589 -29.09 0.41 -11.30
CA ALA A 589 -29.98 1.56 -11.32
C ALA A 589 -30.26 2.08 -12.74
N SER A 590 -29.27 1.98 -13.63
CA SER A 590 -29.39 2.38 -15.04
C SER A 590 -29.96 1.27 -15.95
N GLY A 591 -30.13 0.05 -15.43
CA GLY A 591 -30.53 -1.12 -16.22
C GLY A 591 -29.45 -1.66 -17.16
N SER A 592 -28.19 -1.28 -16.96
CA SER A 592 -27.04 -1.79 -17.72
C SER A 592 -26.47 -3.06 -17.08
N ALA A 593 -25.80 -3.87 -17.89
CA ALA A 593 -25.17 -5.13 -17.53
C ALA A 593 -23.71 -5.17 -17.99
N ASP A 594 -23.01 -4.04 -17.85
CA ASP A 594 -21.63 -3.95 -18.31
C ASP A 594 -20.69 -4.71 -17.37
N GLY A 595 -19.69 -5.35 -17.99
CA GLY A 595 -18.59 -6.00 -17.30
C GLY A 595 -17.40 -5.06 -17.22
N ALA A 596 -16.77 -4.98 -16.05
CA ALA A 596 -15.57 -4.18 -15.84
C ALA A 596 -14.50 -4.92 -15.02
N PHE A 597 -13.29 -4.39 -15.03
CA PHE A 597 -12.29 -4.65 -13.99
C PHE A 597 -11.79 -3.31 -13.46
N ILE A 598 -11.51 -3.28 -12.16
CA ILE A 598 -11.02 -2.08 -11.47
C ILE A 598 -9.53 -2.15 -11.27
N GLY A 599 -8.87 -1.01 -11.17
CA GLY A 599 -7.49 -0.93 -10.72
C GLY A 599 -7.06 0.49 -10.39
N LEU A 600 -5.87 0.59 -9.84
CA LEU A 600 -5.22 1.87 -9.57
C LEU A 600 -4.30 2.22 -10.75
N VAL A 601 -4.55 3.35 -11.42
CA VAL A 601 -3.68 3.87 -12.48
C VAL A 601 -3.35 5.31 -12.13
N GLU A 602 -2.06 5.61 -12.00
CA GLU A 602 -1.58 6.94 -11.60
C GLU A 602 -2.34 7.46 -10.36
N GLY A 603 -2.42 6.63 -9.31
CA GLY A 603 -3.09 6.97 -8.05
C GLY A 603 -4.62 7.12 -8.11
N LYS A 604 -5.24 6.99 -9.28
CA LYS A 604 -6.69 7.09 -9.48
C LYS A 604 -7.32 5.72 -9.65
N VAL A 605 -8.45 5.52 -8.98
CA VAL A 605 -9.28 4.34 -9.20
C VAL A 605 -9.91 4.45 -10.57
N THR A 606 -9.61 3.50 -11.45
CA THR A 606 -10.05 3.49 -12.85
C THR A 606 -10.77 2.20 -13.16
N LEU A 607 -11.87 2.31 -13.90
CA LEU A 607 -12.67 1.18 -14.39
C LEU A 607 -12.39 0.95 -15.87
N PHE A 608 -12.10 -0.29 -16.23
CA PHE A 608 -11.85 -0.70 -17.59
C PHE A 608 -12.94 -1.68 -18.05
N PRO A 609 -13.52 -1.51 -19.25
CA PRO A 609 -14.46 -2.47 -19.80
C PRO A 609 -13.80 -3.84 -19.96
N LEU A 610 -14.48 -4.89 -19.52
CA LEU A 610 -13.95 -6.25 -19.54
C LEU A 610 -13.64 -6.74 -20.95
N GLY A 611 -14.40 -6.28 -21.96
CA GLY A 611 -14.11 -6.56 -23.38
C GLY A 611 -12.75 -6.07 -23.87
N ARG A 612 -12.15 -5.06 -23.23
CA ARG A 612 -10.82 -4.53 -23.58
C ARG A 612 -9.66 -5.30 -22.94
N MET A 613 -9.95 -6.27 -22.08
CA MET A 613 -8.92 -7.05 -21.38
C MET A 613 -7.94 -7.74 -22.36
N SER A 614 -8.45 -8.24 -23.50
CA SER A 614 -7.65 -8.93 -24.51
C SER A 614 -6.59 -8.03 -25.16
N GLU A 615 -6.83 -6.71 -25.22
CA GLU A 615 -5.91 -5.71 -25.77
C GLU A 615 -4.74 -5.45 -24.82
N MET A 616 -4.96 -5.55 -23.51
CA MET A 616 -4.04 -5.11 -22.46
C MET A 616 -3.10 -6.19 -21.94
N VAL A 617 -3.36 -7.47 -22.26
CA VAL A 617 -2.67 -8.62 -21.64
C VAL A 617 -1.87 -9.44 -22.65
N ASP A 618 -0.71 -9.92 -22.21
CA ASP A 618 -0.02 -11.07 -22.79
C ASP A 618 -0.66 -12.38 -22.27
N TRP A 619 -1.41 -13.06 -23.13
CA TRP A 619 -2.11 -14.31 -22.82
C TRP A 619 -1.20 -15.52 -22.64
N ILE A 620 0.03 -15.46 -23.13
CA ILE A 620 1.00 -16.57 -23.02
C ILE A 620 1.63 -16.54 -21.63
N HIS A 621 2.02 -15.33 -21.19
CA HIS A 621 2.74 -15.14 -19.93
C HIS A 621 1.86 -14.65 -18.78
N PHE A 622 0.57 -14.38 -19.03
CA PHE A 622 -0.41 -13.99 -18.02
C PHE A 622 -0.02 -12.73 -17.24
N ARG A 623 0.38 -11.67 -17.96
CA ARG A 623 0.77 -10.39 -17.37
C ARG A 623 0.38 -9.21 -18.29
N PRO A 624 0.29 -7.98 -17.77
CA PRO A 624 0.01 -6.81 -18.59
C PRO A 624 1.12 -6.60 -19.63
N LYS A 625 0.76 -6.06 -20.79
CA LYS A 625 1.75 -5.67 -21.81
C LYS A 625 2.60 -4.48 -21.33
N GLU A 626 1.96 -3.53 -20.67
CA GLU A 626 2.61 -2.35 -20.08
C GLU A 626 2.75 -2.54 -18.58
N GLN A 627 3.98 -2.41 -18.08
CA GLN A 627 4.34 -2.67 -16.68
C GLN A 627 5.16 -1.50 -16.14
N TRP A 628 4.52 -0.63 -15.38
CA TRP A 628 5.09 0.65 -14.89
C TRP A 628 6.44 0.48 -14.18
N TRP A 629 6.58 -0.58 -13.39
CA TRP A 629 7.74 -0.83 -12.54
C TRP A 629 9.01 -1.15 -13.33
N LEU A 630 8.91 -1.48 -14.63
CA LEU A 630 10.08 -1.66 -15.49
C LEU A 630 10.88 -0.36 -15.69
N GLU A 631 10.26 0.81 -15.47
CA GLU A 631 10.95 2.10 -15.50
C GLU A 631 11.93 2.27 -14.34
N LEU A 632 11.79 1.47 -13.27
CA LEU A 632 12.64 1.54 -12.08
C LEU A 632 13.95 0.76 -12.23
N ARG A 633 14.10 -0.05 -13.30
CA ARG A 633 15.30 -0.86 -13.54
C ARG A 633 16.62 -0.08 -13.54
N PRO A 634 16.72 1.12 -14.15
CA PRO A 634 17.94 1.91 -14.10
C PRO A 634 18.32 2.30 -12.67
N VAL A 635 17.35 2.59 -11.82
CA VAL A 635 17.60 2.94 -10.40
C VAL A 635 18.13 1.73 -9.64
N VAL A 636 17.53 0.55 -9.80
CA VAL A 636 18.04 -0.70 -9.20
C VAL A 636 19.49 -0.96 -9.62
N ARG A 637 19.81 -0.78 -10.92
CA ARG A 637 21.17 -0.94 -11.42
C ARG A 637 22.14 0.10 -10.86
N ALA A 638 21.71 1.36 -10.73
CA ALA A 638 22.52 2.43 -10.15
C ALA A 638 22.82 2.17 -8.66
N MET A 639 21.84 1.68 -7.90
CA MET A 639 22.02 1.35 -6.48
C MET A 639 22.87 0.09 -6.27
N ALA A 640 22.86 -0.84 -7.22
CA ALA A 640 23.69 -2.05 -7.19
C ALA A 640 25.17 -1.80 -7.53
N GLN A 641 25.49 -0.74 -8.27
CA GLN A 641 26.85 -0.41 -8.67
C GLN A 641 27.65 0.09 -7.46
N SER A 642 28.72 -0.64 -7.13
CA SER A 642 29.69 -0.22 -6.12
C SER A 642 30.55 0.92 -6.65
N THR A 643 30.42 2.12 -6.08
CA THR A 643 31.33 3.27 -6.29
C THR A 643 32.76 3.04 -5.80
N LEU A 644 33.09 1.85 -5.28
CA LEU A 644 34.49 1.46 -5.04
C LEU A 644 35.34 1.42 -6.33
N GLN A 645 34.73 1.59 -7.52
CA GLN A 645 35.45 1.55 -8.80
C GLN A 645 36.06 2.89 -9.26
N ASP A 646 35.66 4.05 -8.72
CA ASP A 646 36.08 5.35 -9.28
C ASP A 646 36.96 6.20 -8.36
N ARG A 647 37.52 5.62 -7.28
CA ARG A 647 38.49 6.30 -6.41
C ARG A 647 39.96 5.99 -6.70
N GLU A 648 40.25 5.21 -7.75
CA GLU A 648 41.62 4.85 -8.16
C GLU A 648 41.97 5.23 -9.61
N ASN A 649 41.27 6.20 -10.21
CA ASN A 649 41.74 6.84 -11.45
C ASN A 649 41.81 8.36 -11.30
#